data_AF-A0A2W7C2G1-F1
#
_entry.id   AF-A0A2W7C2G1-F1
#
_cell.length_a   1.000
_cell.length_b   1.000
_cell.length_c   1.000
_cell.angle_alpha   90.00
_cell.angle_beta   90.00
_cell.angle_gamma   90.00
#
_symmetry.space_group_name_H-M   'P 1'
#
loop_
_entity.id
_entity.type
_entity.pdbx_description
1 polymer ?
#
loop_
_entity_poly.entity_id
_entity_poly.type
_entity_poly.pdbx_seq_one_letter_code
_entity_poly.pdbx_strand_id
1 'polypeptide(L)'
;MSQLAVAEQDSAASTAPAAPIRQSVVSLTGITKSFGPTLANAGIDLSVATGGVIGLVGGNGAGKSTLMRILCGAMWPTLGSISFAGEDIGFADYGTGEAQRRGIRMVHQELSLCANLSVAENFFLETPGDAASRPGWRALYRARAREALDAVFPNNGIDADAEVGHLSIAERQMVEIARAAATPGVKLIVLDEPTSSLDLDRSKQLRAFIRQRAKAGLAFIFISHKLQEIIDIATEIVVLRNGRTAWQGHVADASIGRLVQLMGGDANPVHQHTVSAASAQDVLVRLSGPLTAELGRDIDIVRGEIVGLAGLEGSGQKELLHAIFSPDRKQNAAVTRHAQAGFIAGDRQKEGVFPLWSVLANISIGALARRPALSLVSDRANRDTAAGAASRLRLDDRRFGSNITELSGGNQQKALVARALVAGTPIILLDDPTRGVDIATKQDFYRLCDEIARSGRALVWHTTEDAELLACDRVLVFAGGRIVRELSGEAITESAVVGASFTLPADGHAGAGHKDAATAGLGRKLVNAAPFIGLAAVLAVMISANPAVASIFGLDLLLMPALSLVLVTAAQMFIVGGSEIDLGVGAFASLVSVLSATLLYDQPWLGALALVAALAAYAGLGGVIQARKIPAIVVTLGASFIWVGLGYALQPTPGGASPEWLSALFNWSLGMVPTSVILIAAVALIVFVIDRLPLGVVLRGFGNNPVAMIRSGWSPTRYALVRYLIAGLFAAAAGLSLTAINTASDINSGNSFTLLSVAAVVMGGCSLLGGVISPVGAIAGAVTLSLIGALLGTLSVSSDFNAATQGLILIALLTLRSLTADRRSEQ
;
A
#
# COMPACT_ATOMS: atom_id res chain seq x y z
N MET A 1 60.89 -5.37 -52.78
CA MET A 1 59.72 -6.27 -52.58
C MET A 1 58.90 -5.67 -51.44
N SER A 2 57.97 -4.74 -51.72
CA SER A 2 56.59 -4.96 -52.23
C SER A 2 55.63 -5.29 -51.07
N GLN A 3 54.86 -4.31 -50.55
CA GLN A 3 53.43 -3.99 -50.85
C GLN A 3 52.45 -5.01 -50.22
N LEU A 4 51.25 -4.73 -49.68
CA LEU A 4 50.21 -3.68 -49.82
C LEU A 4 49.51 -3.49 -48.42
N ALA A 5 49.06 -2.34 -47.92
CA ALA A 5 48.17 -1.26 -48.41
C ALA A 5 46.68 -1.64 -48.54
N VAL A 6 45.84 -1.15 -47.63
CA VAL A 6 44.42 -0.80 -47.89
C VAL A 6 44.06 0.51 -47.16
N ALA A 7 43.65 1.47 -47.99
CA ALA A 7 43.25 2.87 -47.81
C ALA A 7 42.40 3.28 -46.59
N GLU A 8 42.77 4.41 -45.98
CA GLU A 8 41.85 5.36 -45.33
C GLU A 8 41.18 6.22 -46.41
N GLN A 9 39.85 6.30 -46.38
CA GLN A 9 39.08 7.29 -47.14
C GLN A 9 38.64 8.39 -46.18
N ASP A 10 39.27 9.57 -46.35
CA ASP A 10 38.80 10.84 -45.84
C ASP A 10 37.39 11.14 -46.37
N SER A 11 36.41 11.16 -45.48
CA SER A 11 35.12 11.81 -45.69
C SER A 11 35.07 13.02 -44.77
N ALA A 12 35.31 14.20 -45.35
CA ALA A 12 35.16 15.48 -44.70
C ALA A 12 33.68 15.70 -44.29
N ALA A 13 33.36 15.36 -43.04
CA ALA A 13 32.09 15.72 -42.44
C ALA A 13 32.11 17.20 -42.04
N SER A 14 31.32 17.99 -42.76
CA SER A 14 30.91 19.35 -42.43
C SER A 14 30.54 19.48 -40.95
N THR A 15 31.38 20.14 -40.17
CA THR A 15 31.12 20.48 -38.77
C THR A 15 30.03 21.54 -38.70
N ALA A 16 28.78 21.11 -38.55
CA ALA A 16 27.72 21.96 -38.05
C ALA A 16 28.14 22.51 -36.66
N PRO A 17 27.87 23.80 -36.36
CA PRO A 17 28.25 24.38 -35.07
C PRO A 17 27.58 23.60 -33.93
N ALA A 18 28.40 23.05 -33.04
CA ALA A 18 27.95 22.30 -31.88
C ALA A 18 27.00 23.16 -31.05
N ALA A 19 25.76 22.69 -30.89
CA ALA A 19 24.80 23.28 -29.98
C ALA A 19 25.42 23.37 -28.57
N PRO A 20 25.16 24.42 -27.80
CA PRO A 20 25.74 24.59 -26.46
C PRO A 20 25.42 23.37 -25.60
N ILE A 21 26.47 22.70 -25.10
CA ILE A 21 26.39 21.50 -24.26
C ILE A 21 25.65 21.91 -22.98
N ARG A 22 24.36 21.57 -22.88
CA ARG A 22 23.61 21.74 -21.64
C ARG A 22 24.24 20.84 -20.59
N GLN A 23 24.55 21.41 -19.42
CA GLN A 23 25.11 20.66 -18.31
C GLN A 23 24.16 19.51 -17.92
N SER A 24 24.67 18.27 -17.92
CA SER A 24 23.91 17.08 -17.54
C SER A 24 23.72 17.03 -16.02
N VAL A 25 22.49 16.76 -15.58
CA VAL A 25 22.16 16.50 -14.17
C VAL A 25 22.75 15.15 -13.77
N VAL A 26 22.61 14.14 -14.63
CA VAL A 26 23.08 12.78 -14.41
C VAL A 26 23.33 12.09 -15.75
N SER A 27 24.44 11.37 -15.84
CA SER A 27 24.81 10.56 -16.99
C SER A 27 25.07 9.13 -16.56
N LEU A 28 24.45 8.20 -17.28
CA LEU A 28 24.59 6.75 -17.18
C LEU A 28 25.37 6.28 -18.41
N THR A 29 26.50 5.62 -18.22
CA THR A 29 27.35 5.15 -19.33
C THR A 29 27.53 3.64 -19.26
N GLY A 30 27.19 2.94 -20.35
CA GLY A 30 27.37 1.49 -20.48
C GLY A 30 26.63 0.66 -19.43
N ILE A 31 25.52 1.16 -18.88
CA ILE A 31 24.82 0.50 -17.76
C ILE A 31 24.34 -0.88 -18.17
N THR A 32 24.88 -1.88 -17.49
CA THR A 32 24.57 -3.29 -17.70
C THR A 32 24.13 -3.91 -16.40
N LYS A 33 22.99 -4.61 -16.40
CA LYS A 33 22.47 -5.33 -15.23
C LYS A 33 22.05 -6.74 -15.59
N SER A 34 22.62 -7.71 -14.89
CA SER A 34 22.29 -9.13 -15.02
C SER A 34 21.65 -9.69 -13.74
N PHE A 35 20.69 -10.60 -13.93
CA PHE A 35 20.10 -11.44 -12.88
C PHE A 35 20.24 -12.90 -13.30
N GLY A 36 21.32 -13.54 -12.84
CA GLY A 36 21.70 -14.87 -13.34
C GLY A 36 21.84 -14.85 -14.87
N PRO A 37 21.09 -15.68 -15.63
CA PRO A 37 21.16 -15.71 -17.09
C PRO A 37 20.43 -14.55 -17.78
N THR A 38 19.58 -13.78 -17.06
CA THR A 38 18.77 -12.72 -17.67
C THR A 38 19.53 -11.40 -17.69
N LEU A 39 19.74 -10.83 -18.88
CA LEU A 39 20.33 -9.51 -19.05
C LEU A 39 19.24 -8.44 -19.11
N ALA A 40 18.98 -7.78 -17.98
CA ALA A 40 17.89 -6.80 -17.85
C ALA A 40 18.23 -5.44 -18.48
N ASN A 41 19.50 -5.04 -18.42
CA ASN A 41 20.05 -3.89 -19.14
C ASN A 41 21.38 -4.30 -19.76
N ALA A 42 21.66 -3.88 -20.99
CA ALA A 42 22.80 -4.31 -21.78
C ALA A 42 23.46 -3.11 -22.46
N GLY A 43 24.39 -2.46 -21.76
CA GLY A 43 25.13 -1.31 -22.27
C GLY A 43 24.25 -0.10 -22.58
N ILE A 44 23.40 0.32 -21.64
CA ILE A 44 22.53 1.48 -21.84
C ILE A 44 23.28 2.77 -21.50
N ASP A 45 23.28 3.71 -22.44
CA ASP A 45 23.69 5.09 -22.24
C ASP A 45 22.46 5.99 -22.08
N LEU A 46 22.46 6.87 -21.08
CA LEU A 46 21.39 7.85 -20.85
C LEU A 46 21.98 9.10 -20.19
N SER A 47 21.77 10.27 -20.81
CA SER A 47 22.21 11.56 -20.25
C SER A 47 21.00 12.46 -20.09
N VAL A 48 20.82 13.05 -18.89
CA VAL A 48 19.68 13.92 -18.60
C VAL A 48 20.15 15.37 -18.48
N ALA A 49 19.87 16.18 -19.50
CA ALA A 49 20.19 17.60 -19.47
C ALA A 49 19.37 18.38 -18.43
N THR A 50 19.97 19.43 -17.86
CA THR A 50 19.24 20.41 -17.01
C THR A 50 18.06 21.00 -17.78
N GLY A 51 16.87 21.00 -17.16
CA GLY A 51 15.62 21.42 -17.80
C GLY A 51 15.13 20.53 -18.97
N GLY A 52 15.78 19.40 -19.22
CA GLY A 52 15.37 18.43 -20.24
C GLY A 52 14.21 17.55 -19.75
N VAL A 53 13.33 17.16 -20.68
CA VAL A 53 12.25 16.21 -20.42
C VAL A 53 12.47 14.99 -21.31
N ILE A 54 12.84 13.86 -20.71
CA ILE A 54 13.05 12.61 -21.45
C ILE A 54 11.79 11.76 -21.35
N GLY A 55 11.21 11.41 -22.50
CA GLY A 55 10.19 10.38 -22.62
C GLY A 55 10.85 9.00 -22.67
N LEU A 56 10.72 8.20 -21.61
CA LEU A 56 11.27 6.84 -21.59
C LEU A 56 10.18 5.82 -21.92
N VAL A 57 10.30 5.22 -23.10
CA VAL A 57 9.29 4.34 -23.69
C VAL A 57 9.86 2.94 -23.88
N GLY A 58 9.02 1.91 -23.82
CA GLY A 58 9.43 0.53 -24.06
C GLY A 58 8.38 -0.46 -23.58
N GLY A 59 8.38 -1.68 -24.10
CA GLY A 59 7.49 -2.75 -23.65
C GLY A 59 7.72 -3.17 -22.19
N ASN A 60 6.84 -4.03 -21.68
CA ASN A 60 7.03 -4.67 -20.38
C ASN A 60 8.28 -5.56 -20.43
N GLY A 61 9.11 -5.48 -19.39
CA GLY A 61 10.40 -6.20 -19.37
C GLY A 61 11.51 -5.60 -20.25
N ALA A 62 11.30 -4.43 -20.87
CA ALA A 62 12.32 -3.77 -21.69
C ALA A 62 13.54 -3.25 -20.89
N GLY A 63 13.49 -3.24 -19.56
CA GLY A 63 14.57 -2.78 -18.68
C GLY A 63 14.38 -1.39 -18.07
N LYS A 64 13.25 -0.71 -18.31
CA LYS A 64 12.93 0.64 -17.79
C LYS A 64 13.03 0.73 -16.26
N SER A 65 12.27 -0.10 -15.54
CA SER A 65 12.23 -0.08 -14.07
C SER A 65 13.58 -0.49 -13.45
N THR A 66 14.33 -1.38 -14.10
CA THR A 66 15.69 -1.74 -13.67
C THR A 66 16.64 -0.55 -13.81
N LEU A 67 16.59 0.16 -14.95
CA LEU A 67 17.37 1.37 -15.18
C LEU A 67 17.02 2.47 -14.16
N MET A 68 15.73 2.67 -13.87
CA MET A 68 15.29 3.66 -12.87
C MET A 68 15.70 3.29 -11.44
N ARG A 69 15.67 2.00 -11.07
CA ARG A 69 16.18 1.54 -9.77
C ARG A 69 17.68 1.78 -9.63
N ILE A 70 18.44 1.62 -10.72
CA ILE A 70 19.86 1.97 -10.76
C ILE A 70 20.04 3.47 -10.61
N LEU A 71 19.32 4.26 -11.41
CA LEU A 71 19.36 5.71 -11.35
C LEU A 71 19.02 6.24 -9.96
N CYS A 72 18.07 5.65 -9.23
CA CYS A 72 17.69 6.09 -7.89
C CYS A 72 18.55 5.52 -6.76
N GLY A 73 19.63 4.78 -7.06
CA GLY A 73 20.51 4.19 -6.05
C GLY A 73 19.87 3.05 -5.24
N ALA A 74 18.73 2.51 -5.70
CA ALA A 74 18.08 1.36 -5.08
C ALA A 74 18.72 0.03 -5.49
N MET A 75 19.56 0.05 -6.52
CA MET A 75 20.22 -1.12 -7.08
C MET A 75 21.53 -0.71 -7.75
N TRP A 76 22.58 -1.51 -7.61
CA TRP A 76 23.82 -1.29 -8.37
C TRP A 76 23.79 -1.97 -9.73
N PRO A 77 24.36 -1.34 -10.77
CA PRO A 77 24.61 -2.02 -12.04
C PRO A 77 25.66 -3.12 -11.85
N THR A 78 25.72 -4.06 -12.80
CA THR A 78 26.80 -5.05 -12.89
C THR A 78 28.04 -4.43 -13.54
N LEU A 79 27.87 -3.62 -14.59
CA LEU A 79 28.93 -2.88 -15.29
C LEU A 79 28.42 -1.49 -15.71
N GLY A 80 29.34 -0.58 -16.00
CA GLY A 80 29.08 0.79 -16.44
C GLY A 80 29.56 1.83 -15.42
N SER A 81 29.17 3.09 -15.60
CA SER A 81 29.43 4.18 -14.66
C SER A 81 28.24 5.13 -14.55
N ILE A 82 28.16 5.83 -13.42
CA ILE A 82 27.17 6.88 -13.15
C ILE A 82 27.96 8.14 -12.80
N SER A 83 27.61 9.26 -13.43
CA SER A 83 28.20 10.56 -13.12
C SER A 83 27.15 11.64 -12.93
N PHE A 84 27.47 12.62 -12.10
CA PHE A 84 26.60 13.75 -11.76
C PHE A 84 27.34 15.05 -12.03
N ALA A 85 26.78 15.90 -12.90
CA ALA A 85 27.46 17.12 -13.32
C ALA A 85 28.92 16.92 -13.78
N GLY A 86 29.24 15.73 -14.32
CA GLY A 86 30.58 15.35 -14.77
C GLY A 86 31.45 14.61 -13.74
N GLU A 87 31.01 14.47 -12.49
CA GLU A 87 31.74 13.74 -11.45
C GLU A 87 31.26 12.28 -11.36
N ASP A 88 32.16 11.32 -11.62
CA ASP A 88 31.90 9.89 -11.45
C ASP A 88 31.69 9.54 -9.97
N ILE A 89 30.74 8.64 -9.69
CA ILE A 89 30.50 8.12 -8.33
C ILE A 89 30.79 6.62 -8.25
N GLY A 90 31.51 6.22 -7.19
CA GLY A 90 31.71 4.82 -6.86
C GLY A 90 30.41 4.15 -6.41
N PHE A 91 30.13 2.95 -6.89
CA PHE A 91 28.87 2.25 -6.56
C PHE A 91 28.72 1.96 -5.07
N ALA A 92 29.82 1.69 -4.35
CA ALA A 92 29.78 1.44 -2.91
C ALA A 92 29.19 2.61 -2.11
N ASP A 93 29.38 3.84 -2.61
CA ASP A 93 28.91 5.07 -1.97
C ASP A 93 27.56 5.53 -2.54
N TYR A 94 27.06 4.88 -3.59
CA TYR A 94 25.83 5.24 -4.28
C TYR A 94 24.63 4.43 -3.80
N GLY A 95 23.86 5.01 -2.88
CA GLY A 95 22.58 4.49 -2.40
C GLY A 95 21.44 5.48 -2.57
N THR A 96 20.21 5.08 -2.20
CA THR A 96 19.00 5.91 -2.29
C THR A 96 19.16 7.28 -1.61
N GLY A 97 19.75 7.32 -0.42
CA GLY A 97 20.00 8.56 0.30
C GLY A 97 21.00 9.49 -0.41
N GLU A 98 21.98 8.95 -1.13
CA GLU A 98 22.93 9.76 -1.92
C GLU A 98 22.28 10.28 -3.21
N ALA A 99 21.52 9.43 -3.92
CA ALA A 99 20.71 9.87 -5.06
C ALA A 99 19.77 11.02 -4.68
N GLN A 100 19.14 10.92 -3.50
CA GLN A 100 18.29 11.97 -2.96
C GLN A 100 19.06 13.25 -2.62
N ARG A 101 20.24 13.16 -1.99
CA ARG A 101 21.10 14.33 -1.72
C ARG A 101 21.55 15.04 -3.00
N ARG A 102 21.74 14.29 -4.09
CA ARG A 102 22.08 14.83 -5.41
C ARG A 102 20.87 15.42 -6.16
N GLY A 103 19.67 15.35 -5.56
CA GLY A 103 18.46 15.98 -6.09
C GLY A 103 17.64 15.09 -7.01
N ILE A 104 17.82 13.76 -7.00
CA ILE A 104 16.95 12.84 -7.73
C ILE A 104 15.74 12.49 -6.86
N ARG A 105 14.53 12.58 -7.43
CA ARG A 105 13.29 12.08 -6.83
C ARG A 105 12.54 11.22 -7.84
N MET A 106 11.84 10.21 -7.35
CA MET A 106 11.02 9.32 -8.17
C MET A 106 9.62 9.22 -7.59
N VAL A 107 8.62 9.40 -8.45
CA VAL A 107 7.22 9.06 -8.20
C VAL A 107 6.99 7.70 -8.83
N HIS A 108 6.65 6.72 -8.00
CA HIS A 108 6.47 5.34 -8.42
C HIS A 108 5.01 5.08 -8.85
N GLN A 109 4.82 4.08 -9.71
CA GLN A 109 3.48 3.58 -10.05
C GLN A 109 2.74 3.05 -8.80
N GLU A 110 3.45 2.31 -7.93
CA GLU A 110 2.94 1.94 -6.61
C GLU A 110 3.27 3.05 -5.61
N LEU A 111 2.22 3.72 -5.13
CA LEU A 111 2.32 4.91 -4.28
C LEU A 111 3.21 4.68 -3.04
N SER A 112 4.09 5.64 -2.76
CA SER A 112 5.05 5.60 -1.66
C SER A 112 4.61 6.37 -0.42
N LEU A 113 3.30 6.61 -0.26
CA LEU A 113 2.75 7.32 0.88
C LEU A 113 2.44 6.38 2.05
N CYS A 114 2.57 6.89 3.27
CA CYS A 114 2.08 6.23 4.48
C CYS A 114 0.59 6.58 4.65
N ALA A 115 -0.28 5.59 4.45
CA ALA A 115 -1.74 5.77 4.41
C ALA A 115 -2.33 6.16 5.78
N ASN A 116 -1.68 5.77 6.87
CA ASN A 116 -2.05 6.10 8.25
C ASN A 116 -1.64 7.52 8.69
N LEU A 117 -0.90 8.25 7.85
CA LEU A 117 -0.42 9.59 8.15
C LEU A 117 -1.22 10.63 7.34
N SER A 118 -1.31 11.83 7.88
CA SER A 118 -1.84 12.98 7.15
C SER A 118 -0.97 13.35 5.95
N VAL A 119 -1.54 14.10 4.99
CA VAL A 119 -0.78 14.66 3.87
C VAL A 119 0.42 15.48 4.39
N ALA A 120 0.22 16.37 5.37
CA ALA A 120 1.28 17.17 5.97
C ALA A 120 2.39 16.31 6.62
N GLU A 121 2.03 15.22 7.30
CA GLU A 121 3.00 14.28 7.88
C GLU A 121 3.80 13.55 6.79
N ASN A 122 3.18 13.17 5.68
CA ASN A 122 3.89 12.56 4.54
C ASN A 122 4.91 13.53 3.91
N PHE A 123 4.61 14.83 3.86
CA PHE A 123 5.58 15.86 3.45
C PHE A 123 6.74 15.98 4.45
N PHE A 124 6.47 15.85 5.74
CA PHE A 124 7.51 15.82 6.77
C PHE A 124 8.49 14.64 6.59
N LEU A 125 7.99 13.45 6.27
CA LEU A 125 8.83 12.27 6.09
C LEU A 125 9.87 12.42 4.98
N GLU A 126 9.55 13.18 3.92
CA GLU A 126 10.44 13.42 2.78
C GLU A 126 11.49 14.50 3.07
N THR A 127 11.13 15.53 3.83
CA THR A 127 12.03 16.66 4.14
C THR A 127 12.02 16.97 5.65
N PRO A 128 12.60 16.12 6.51
CA PRO A 128 12.50 16.26 7.96
C PRO A 128 13.33 17.42 8.54
N GLY A 129 14.25 18.01 7.75
CA GLY A 129 15.26 18.97 8.23
C GLY A 129 14.70 20.22 8.92
N ASP A 130 13.52 20.69 8.51
CA ASP A 130 12.89 21.88 9.10
C ASP A 130 11.98 21.59 10.29
N ALA A 131 11.70 20.31 10.56
CA ALA A 131 10.87 19.86 11.67
C ALA A 131 11.63 19.76 13.00
N ALA A 132 12.96 19.75 12.96
CA ALA A 132 13.77 19.48 14.15
C ALA A 132 13.47 20.50 15.27
N SER A 133 12.86 20.01 16.36
CA SER A 133 12.60 20.70 17.64
C SER A 133 11.71 21.95 17.64
N ARG A 134 11.07 22.33 16.52
CA ARG A 134 10.22 23.53 16.48
C ARG A 134 8.80 23.27 17.00
N PRO A 135 8.31 24.05 18.00
CA PRO A 135 6.89 24.14 18.28
C PRO A 135 6.15 24.55 17.00
N GLY A 136 5.03 23.89 16.68
CA GLY A 136 4.24 24.21 15.49
C GLY A 136 4.76 23.63 14.17
N TRP A 137 5.68 22.67 14.16
CA TRP A 137 6.16 22.00 12.93
C TRP A 137 5.01 21.52 12.03
N ARG A 138 3.92 20.99 12.59
CA ARG A 138 2.75 20.53 11.81
C ARG A 138 2.10 21.66 11.00
N ALA A 139 2.04 22.88 11.56
CA ALA A 139 1.50 24.03 10.84
C ALA A 139 2.40 24.44 9.66
N LEU A 140 3.72 24.35 9.83
CA LEU A 140 4.68 24.56 8.74
C LEU A 140 4.48 23.55 7.61
N TYR A 141 4.40 22.25 7.91
CA TYR A 141 4.22 21.23 6.86
C TYR A 141 2.82 21.26 6.24
N ARG A 142 1.79 21.69 6.99
CA ARG A 142 0.47 21.97 6.43
C ARG A 142 0.54 23.06 5.38
N ALA A 143 1.22 24.17 5.67
CA ALA A 143 1.39 25.26 4.71
C ALA A 143 2.16 24.80 3.46
N ARG A 144 3.27 24.08 3.64
CA ARG A 144 4.07 23.52 2.54
C ARG A 144 3.28 22.55 1.67
N ALA A 145 2.51 21.66 2.29
CA ALA A 145 1.69 20.69 1.56
C ALA A 145 0.65 21.40 0.69
N ARG A 146 -0.04 22.42 1.24
CA ARG A 146 -1.00 23.23 0.48
C ARG A 146 -0.34 23.97 -0.68
N GLU A 147 0.75 24.68 -0.42
CA GLU A 147 1.49 25.42 -1.45
C GLU A 147 1.97 24.49 -2.58
N ALA A 148 2.50 23.33 -2.23
CA ALA A 148 2.96 22.34 -3.20
C ALA A 148 1.81 21.75 -4.04
N LEU A 149 0.71 21.39 -3.39
CA LEU A 149 -0.48 20.86 -4.05
C LEU A 149 -1.07 21.91 -5.00
N ASP A 150 -1.22 23.15 -4.57
CA ASP A 150 -1.77 24.23 -5.38
C ASP A 150 -0.84 24.60 -6.55
N ALA A 151 0.48 24.47 -6.36
CA ALA A 151 1.46 24.72 -7.43
C ALA A 151 1.40 23.69 -8.56
N VAL A 152 1.09 22.42 -8.27
CA VAL A 152 0.98 21.36 -9.29
C VAL A 152 -0.46 21.22 -9.80
N PHE A 153 -1.42 21.25 -8.89
CA PHE A 153 -2.85 21.01 -9.14
C PHE A 153 -3.69 22.13 -8.50
N PRO A 154 -3.90 23.25 -9.20
CA PRO A 154 -4.78 24.32 -8.72
C PRO A 154 -6.20 23.80 -8.46
N ASN A 155 -6.83 24.27 -7.38
CA ASN A 155 -8.17 23.85 -6.97
C ASN A 155 -8.27 22.32 -6.79
N ASN A 156 -7.26 21.69 -6.19
CA ASN A 156 -7.24 20.24 -5.93
C ASN A 156 -8.28 19.79 -4.90
N GLY A 157 -8.65 20.64 -3.93
CA GLY A 157 -9.63 20.31 -2.89
C GLY A 157 -9.12 19.37 -1.79
N ILE A 158 -7.82 19.03 -1.78
CA ILE A 158 -7.22 18.11 -0.81
C ILE A 158 -6.92 18.87 0.48
N ASP A 159 -7.44 18.39 1.60
CA ASP A 159 -7.06 18.89 2.92
C ASP A 159 -5.70 18.32 3.35
N ALA A 160 -4.76 19.19 3.68
CA ALA A 160 -3.42 18.83 4.15
C ALA A 160 -3.43 18.09 5.51
N ASP A 161 -4.50 18.17 6.30
CA ASP A 161 -4.67 17.41 7.54
C ASP A 161 -5.36 16.05 7.34
N ALA A 162 -5.90 15.77 6.14
CA ALA A 162 -6.55 14.50 5.86
C ALA A 162 -5.53 13.35 5.89
N GLU A 163 -5.91 12.24 6.52
CA GLU A 163 -5.18 10.97 6.44
C GLU A 163 -5.18 10.46 4.99
N VAL A 164 -4.01 10.16 4.46
CA VAL A 164 -3.83 9.74 3.06
C VAL A 164 -4.66 8.50 2.72
N GLY A 165 -4.87 7.60 3.68
CA GLY A 165 -5.68 6.40 3.53
C GLY A 165 -7.16 6.65 3.21
N HIS A 166 -7.66 7.86 3.43
CA HIS A 166 -9.02 8.27 3.05
C HIS A 166 -9.09 9.01 1.71
N LEU A 167 -7.96 9.33 1.11
CA LEU A 167 -7.90 9.92 -0.22
C LEU A 167 -8.14 8.85 -1.29
N SER A 168 -8.80 9.25 -2.37
CA SER A 168 -8.90 8.46 -3.61
C SER A 168 -7.51 8.20 -4.21
N ILE A 169 -7.41 7.20 -5.09
CA ILE A 169 -6.13 6.86 -5.74
C ILE A 169 -5.58 8.06 -6.52
N ALA A 170 -6.45 8.82 -7.21
CA ALA A 170 -6.10 10.04 -7.91
C ALA A 170 -5.51 11.11 -6.97
N GLU A 171 -6.16 11.36 -5.84
CA GLU A 171 -5.69 12.33 -4.84
C GLU A 171 -4.35 11.91 -4.21
N ARG A 172 -4.15 10.62 -3.95
CA ARG A 172 -2.85 10.11 -3.46
C ARG A 172 -1.76 10.34 -4.49
N GLN A 173 -2.03 10.11 -5.78
CA GLN A 173 -1.10 10.40 -6.87
C GLN A 173 -0.74 11.89 -6.92
N MET A 174 -1.74 12.78 -6.78
CA MET A 174 -1.52 14.22 -6.72
C MET A 174 -0.61 14.62 -5.54
N VAL A 175 -0.86 14.06 -4.35
CA VAL A 175 -0.05 14.28 -3.15
C VAL A 175 1.39 13.82 -3.34
N GLU A 176 1.60 12.64 -3.95
CA GLU A 176 2.95 12.10 -4.16
C GLU A 176 3.77 12.95 -5.12
N ILE A 177 3.16 13.38 -6.23
CA ILE A 177 3.80 14.28 -7.21
C ILE A 177 4.14 15.62 -6.56
N ALA A 178 3.19 16.23 -5.85
CA ALA A 178 3.40 17.51 -5.16
C ALA A 178 4.51 17.42 -4.10
N ARG A 179 4.54 16.33 -3.32
CA ARG A 179 5.59 16.07 -2.32
C ARG A 179 6.97 15.95 -2.96
N ALA A 180 7.10 15.19 -4.04
CA ALA A 180 8.36 15.05 -4.77
C ALA A 180 8.85 16.40 -5.34
N ALA A 181 7.92 17.19 -5.91
CA ALA A 181 8.21 18.48 -6.50
C ALA A 181 8.58 19.57 -5.47
N ALA A 182 8.03 19.49 -4.26
CA ALA A 182 8.30 20.45 -3.19
C ALA A 182 9.61 20.22 -2.45
N THR A 183 10.31 19.12 -2.75
CA THR A 183 11.53 18.76 -2.03
C THR A 183 12.66 19.75 -2.36
N PRO A 184 13.31 20.37 -1.35
CA PRO A 184 14.39 21.31 -1.59
C PRO A 184 15.57 20.68 -2.35
N GLY A 185 16.12 21.42 -3.32
CA GLY A 185 17.29 20.99 -4.07
C GLY A 185 17.03 19.87 -5.10
N VAL A 186 15.76 19.58 -5.43
CA VAL A 186 15.42 18.64 -6.51
C VAL A 186 15.94 19.15 -7.86
N LYS A 187 16.66 18.28 -8.58
CA LYS A 187 17.25 18.54 -9.91
C LYS A 187 16.67 17.64 -10.99
N LEU A 188 16.17 16.46 -10.61
CA LEU A 188 15.55 15.49 -11.51
C LEU A 188 14.35 14.83 -10.83
N ILE A 189 13.19 14.84 -11.50
CA ILE A 189 12.02 14.05 -11.10
C ILE A 189 11.74 12.95 -12.14
N VAL A 190 11.73 11.70 -11.70
CA VAL A 190 11.28 10.55 -12.49
C VAL A 190 9.80 10.32 -12.18
N LEU A 191 8.96 10.33 -13.22
CA LEU A 191 7.52 10.12 -13.13
C LEU A 191 7.17 8.80 -13.84
N ASP A 192 6.80 7.78 -13.08
CA ASP A 192 6.45 6.45 -13.59
C ASP A 192 4.93 6.29 -13.70
N GLU A 193 4.40 6.36 -14.92
CA GLU A 193 2.96 6.33 -15.25
C GLU A 193 2.08 7.29 -14.44
N PRO A 194 2.45 8.58 -14.35
CA PRO A 194 1.84 9.52 -13.39
C PRO A 194 0.39 9.90 -13.71
N THR A 195 -0.10 9.60 -14.91
CA THR A 195 -1.42 9.97 -15.45
C THR A 195 -2.39 8.79 -15.51
N SER A 196 -2.00 7.63 -14.98
CA SER A 196 -2.80 6.39 -15.02
C SER A 196 -4.04 6.42 -14.12
N SER A 197 -4.06 7.30 -13.12
CA SER A 197 -5.16 7.48 -12.16
C SER A 197 -5.73 8.91 -12.17
N LEU A 198 -5.25 9.77 -13.07
CA LEU A 198 -5.66 11.17 -13.16
C LEU A 198 -6.64 11.36 -14.32
N ASP A 199 -7.68 12.14 -14.09
CA ASP A 199 -8.57 12.60 -15.16
C ASP A 199 -7.84 13.52 -16.16
N LEU A 200 -8.52 13.84 -17.26
CA LEU A 200 -7.94 14.65 -18.35
C LEU A 200 -7.50 16.04 -17.88
N ASP A 201 -8.23 16.68 -16.97
CA ASP A 201 -7.93 18.03 -16.52
C ASP A 201 -6.77 18.05 -15.54
N ARG A 202 -6.69 17.09 -14.61
CA ARG A 202 -5.54 16.89 -13.73
C ARG A 202 -4.29 16.48 -14.51
N SER A 203 -4.43 15.63 -15.53
CA SER A 203 -3.31 15.29 -16.43
C SER A 203 -2.80 16.53 -17.17
N LYS A 204 -3.68 17.39 -17.70
CA LYS A 204 -3.28 18.68 -18.31
C LYS A 204 -2.54 19.59 -17.33
N GLN A 205 -3.03 19.71 -16.08
CA GLN A 205 -2.38 20.51 -15.03
C GLN A 205 -0.95 20.00 -14.75
N LEU A 206 -0.78 18.69 -14.60
CA LEU A 206 0.53 18.07 -14.43
C LEU A 206 1.48 18.38 -15.60
N ARG A 207 1.02 18.23 -16.85
CA ARG A 207 1.84 18.51 -18.03
C ARG A 207 2.23 19.99 -18.11
N ALA A 208 1.33 20.90 -17.75
CA ALA A 208 1.61 22.33 -17.69
C ALA A 208 2.68 22.63 -16.63
N PHE A 209 2.57 22.05 -15.44
CA PHE A 209 3.54 22.16 -14.36
C PHE A 209 4.94 21.68 -14.79
N ILE A 210 5.03 20.49 -15.40
CA ILE A 210 6.29 19.92 -15.89
C ILE A 210 6.95 20.87 -16.89
N ARG A 211 6.21 21.37 -17.90
CA ARG A 211 6.76 22.31 -18.88
C ARG A 211 7.26 23.61 -18.22
N GLN A 212 6.52 24.14 -17.25
CA GLN A 212 6.90 25.34 -16.52
C GLN A 212 8.18 25.13 -15.71
N ARG A 213 8.27 24.03 -14.96
CA ARG A 213 9.45 23.72 -14.13
C ARG A 213 10.66 23.30 -14.93
N ALA A 214 10.46 22.63 -16.07
CA ALA A 214 11.53 22.32 -17.02
C ALA A 214 12.21 23.60 -17.54
N LYS A 215 11.42 24.62 -17.90
CA LYS A 215 11.95 25.94 -18.26
C LYS A 215 12.73 26.62 -17.12
N ALA A 216 12.37 26.32 -15.87
CA ALA A 216 13.08 26.79 -14.68
C ALA A 216 14.31 25.95 -14.31
N GLY A 217 14.69 24.95 -15.12
CA GLY A 217 15.90 24.15 -14.96
C GLY A 217 15.71 22.77 -14.30
N LEU A 218 14.49 22.42 -13.87
CA LEU A 218 14.22 21.09 -13.30
C LEU A 218 14.13 20.03 -14.41
N ALA A 219 14.93 18.96 -14.35
CA ALA A 219 14.86 17.89 -15.33
C ALA A 219 13.77 16.87 -14.99
N PHE A 220 13.24 16.19 -16.02
CA PHE A 220 12.22 15.16 -15.87
C PHE A 220 12.53 13.92 -16.71
N ILE A 221 12.24 12.74 -16.16
CA ILE A 221 12.06 11.50 -16.94
C ILE A 221 10.59 11.12 -16.82
N PHE A 222 9.87 11.10 -17.93
CA PHE A 222 8.45 10.76 -18.01
C PHE A 222 8.28 9.40 -18.65
N ILE A 223 7.77 8.43 -17.90
CA ILE A 223 7.49 7.07 -18.36
C ILE A 223 5.98 6.95 -18.49
N SER A 224 5.49 6.62 -19.68
CA SER A 224 4.06 6.40 -19.94
C SER A 224 3.88 5.44 -21.10
N HIS A 225 2.79 4.67 -21.06
CA HIS A 225 2.31 3.89 -22.19
C HIS A 225 1.40 4.72 -23.12
N LYS A 226 0.92 5.90 -22.66
CA LYS A 226 0.16 6.85 -23.47
C LYS A 226 1.12 7.66 -24.34
N LEU A 227 1.42 7.17 -25.54
CA LEU A 227 2.45 7.74 -26.43
C LEU A 227 2.18 9.21 -26.81
N GLN A 228 0.91 9.62 -26.90
CA GLN A 228 0.57 11.02 -27.16
C GLN A 228 1.07 11.94 -26.03
N GLU A 229 0.97 11.52 -24.77
CA GLU A 229 1.46 12.32 -23.64
C GLU A 229 2.98 12.51 -23.69
N ILE A 230 3.71 11.47 -24.12
CA ILE A 230 5.16 11.51 -24.31
C ILE A 230 5.51 12.55 -25.39
N ILE A 231 4.84 12.51 -26.54
CA ILE A 231 5.07 13.43 -27.65
C ILE A 231 4.76 14.87 -27.24
N ASP A 232 3.70 15.08 -26.46
CA ASP A 232 3.29 16.41 -26.02
C ASP A 232 4.29 17.07 -25.05
N ILE A 233 5.07 16.29 -24.30
CA ILE A 233 5.85 16.81 -23.16
C ILE A 233 7.36 16.65 -23.29
N ALA A 234 7.81 15.59 -23.96
CA ALA A 234 9.22 15.24 -24.01
C ALA A 234 9.97 16.15 -24.99
N THR A 235 11.22 16.48 -24.65
CA THR A 235 12.19 17.09 -25.57
C THR A 235 12.99 16.02 -26.32
N GLU A 236 13.17 14.87 -25.69
CA GLU A 236 13.93 13.73 -26.20
C GLU A 236 13.21 12.44 -25.80
N ILE A 237 13.25 11.43 -26.65
CA ILE A 237 12.63 10.13 -26.39
C ILE A 237 13.70 9.05 -26.44
N VAL A 238 13.67 8.16 -25.45
CA VAL A 238 14.51 6.97 -25.38
C VAL A 238 13.60 5.74 -25.42
N VAL A 239 13.78 4.88 -26.41
CA VAL A 239 13.03 3.63 -26.58
C VAL A 239 13.91 2.47 -26.16
N LEU A 240 13.50 1.74 -25.13
CA LEU A 240 14.14 0.50 -24.69
C LEU A 240 13.42 -0.72 -25.25
N ARG A 241 14.19 -1.71 -25.72
CA ARG A 241 13.71 -3.02 -26.15
C ARG A 241 14.70 -4.11 -25.77
N ASN A 242 14.23 -5.18 -25.14
CA ASN A 242 15.04 -6.34 -24.74
C ASN A 242 16.32 -5.93 -23.96
N GLY A 243 16.22 -4.94 -23.08
CA GLY A 243 17.33 -4.47 -22.26
C GLY A 243 18.34 -3.56 -22.97
N ARG A 244 18.10 -3.18 -24.23
CA ARG A 244 18.96 -2.29 -25.03
C ARG A 244 18.23 -1.02 -25.45
N THR A 245 18.99 0.04 -25.74
CA THR A 245 18.47 1.23 -26.42
C THR A 245 18.17 0.88 -27.87
N ALA A 246 16.89 0.82 -28.23
CA ALA A 246 16.44 0.57 -29.60
C ALA A 246 16.52 1.85 -30.44
N TRP A 247 16.23 3.00 -29.82
CA TRP A 247 16.28 4.31 -30.45
C TRP A 247 16.37 5.42 -29.40
N GLN A 248 17.03 6.51 -29.76
CA GLN A 248 17.13 7.73 -28.96
C GLN A 248 17.18 8.93 -29.91
N GLY A 249 16.40 9.97 -29.65
CA GLY A 249 16.36 11.15 -30.51
C GLY A 249 15.38 12.22 -30.04
N HIS A 250 15.34 13.34 -30.76
CA HIS A 250 14.42 14.43 -30.45
C HIS A 250 12.97 14.03 -30.72
N VAL A 251 12.04 14.59 -29.94
CA VAL A 251 10.60 14.34 -30.12
C VAL A 251 10.09 14.69 -31.52
N ALA A 252 10.72 15.67 -32.18
CA ALA A 252 10.37 16.09 -33.54
C ALA A 252 10.61 14.99 -34.60
N ASP A 253 11.48 14.02 -34.31
CA ASP A 253 11.82 12.91 -35.21
C ASP A 253 10.96 11.65 -34.93
N ALA A 254 10.05 11.75 -33.95
CA ALA A 254 9.20 10.66 -33.50
C ALA A 254 7.76 10.80 -34.01
N SER A 255 7.15 9.67 -34.31
CA SER A 255 5.70 9.54 -34.53
C SER A 255 5.17 8.35 -33.74
N ILE A 256 3.89 8.36 -33.37
CA ILE A 256 3.28 7.25 -32.62
C ILE A 256 3.54 5.92 -33.32
N GLY A 257 3.27 5.84 -34.63
CA GLY A 257 3.49 4.62 -35.41
C GLY A 257 4.96 4.15 -35.38
N ARG A 258 5.93 5.07 -35.46
CA ARG A 258 7.35 4.73 -35.36
C ARG A 258 7.72 4.22 -33.98
N LEU A 259 7.21 4.84 -32.92
CA LEU A 259 7.45 4.41 -31.54
C LEU A 259 6.89 3.00 -31.29
N VAL A 260 5.68 2.71 -31.78
CA VAL A 260 5.07 1.37 -31.71
C VAL A 260 5.94 0.32 -32.41
N GLN A 261 6.40 0.61 -33.63
CA GLN A 261 7.29 -0.29 -34.38
C GLN A 261 8.61 -0.55 -33.65
N LEU A 262 9.23 0.49 -33.09
CA LEU A 262 10.47 0.39 -32.33
C LEU A 262 10.29 -0.44 -31.05
N MET A 263 9.11 -0.38 -30.42
CA MET A 263 8.75 -1.22 -29.27
C MET A 263 8.46 -2.67 -29.66
N GLY A 264 8.22 -2.96 -30.95
CA GLY A 264 7.98 -4.29 -31.49
C GLY A 264 6.51 -4.65 -31.75
N GLY A 265 5.62 -3.66 -31.84
CA GLY A 265 4.23 -3.85 -32.28
C GLY A 265 4.03 -3.53 -33.77
N ASP A 266 2.99 -4.10 -34.39
CA ASP A 266 2.56 -3.72 -35.73
C ASP A 266 1.76 -2.40 -35.68
N ALA A 267 1.94 -1.47 -36.62
CA ALA A 267 1.33 -0.14 -36.53
C ALA A 267 -0.20 -0.10 -36.74
N ASN A 268 -0.84 -1.24 -37.03
CA ASN A 268 -2.22 -1.33 -37.48
C ASN A 268 -3.01 -2.40 -36.69
N PRO A 269 -3.87 -2.03 -35.72
CA PRO A 269 -4.92 -2.91 -35.24
C PRO A 269 -6.10 -2.80 -36.22
N VAL A 270 -6.06 -3.55 -37.33
CA VAL A 270 -7.21 -3.61 -38.24
C VAL A 270 -8.15 -4.70 -37.74
N HIS A 271 -9.33 -4.29 -37.26
CA HIS A 271 -10.50 -5.14 -37.07
C HIS A 271 -10.75 -5.94 -38.35
N GLN A 272 -10.64 -7.28 -38.29
CA GLN A 272 -10.96 -8.19 -39.42
C GLN A 272 -12.13 -9.11 -39.09
N HIS A 273 -12.80 -8.88 -37.96
CA HIS A 273 -13.97 -9.62 -37.54
C HIS A 273 -15.25 -8.90 -37.99
N THR A 274 -16.23 -9.67 -38.47
CA THR A 274 -17.61 -9.20 -38.70
C THR A 274 -18.52 -10.33 -38.25
N VAL A 275 -19.49 -10.02 -37.39
CA VAL A 275 -20.46 -10.99 -36.88
C VAL A 275 -21.21 -11.64 -38.04
N SER A 276 -21.22 -12.97 -38.08
CA SER A 276 -21.97 -13.73 -39.10
C SER A 276 -23.47 -13.55 -38.92
N ALA A 277 -24.21 -13.39 -40.02
CA ALA A 277 -25.67 -13.22 -40.01
C ALA A 277 -26.43 -14.38 -39.32
N ALA A 278 -25.85 -15.59 -39.31
CA ALA A 278 -26.43 -16.76 -38.62
C ALA A 278 -26.33 -16.68 -37.09
N SER A 279 -25.38 -15.92 -36.56
CA SER A 279 -25.12 -15.76 -35.12
C SER A 279 -26.00 -14.68 -34.47
N ALA A 280 -26.60 -13.80 -35.28
CA ALA A 280 -27.43 -12.68 -34.83
C ALA A 280 -28.77 -13.09 -34.18
N GLN A 281 -29.14 -14.38 -34.21
CA GLN A 281 -30.39 -14.89 -33.64
C GLN A 281 -30.23 -15.59 -32.28
N ASP A 282 -29.02 -15.83 -31.78
CA ASP A 282 -28.77 -16.51 -30.50
C ASP A 282 -28.37 -15.49 -29.41
N VAL A 283 -29.38 -14.99 -28.69
CA VAL A 283 -29.24 -13.94 -27.65
C VAL A 283 -28.72 -14.54 -26.34
N LEU A 284 -27.56 -14.07 -25.89
CA LEU A 284 -26.93 -14.54 -24.65
C LEU A 284 -27.24 -13.61 -23.45
N VAL A 285 -27.37 -12.31 -23.70
CA VAL A 285 -27.74 -11.29 -22.70
C VAL A 285 -28.69 -10.29 -23.34
N ARG A 286 -29.76 -9.93 -22.63
CA ARG A 286 -30.68 -8.85 -22.99
C ARG A 286 -30.61 -7.73 -21.95
N LEU A 287 -30.42 -6.50 -22.41
CA LEU A 287 -30.39 -5.28 -21.63
C LEU A 287 -31.66 -4.47 -21.91
N SER A 288 -32.39 -4.06 -20.87
CA SER A 288 -33.71 -3.42 -21.02
C SER A 288 -34.01 -2.41 -19.91
N GLY A 289 -35.11 -1.67 -20.08
CA GLY A 289 -35.66 -0.80 -19.05
C GLY A 289 -34.83 0.48 -18.83
N PRO A 290 -34.56 0.89 -17.57
CA PRO A 290 -33.87 2.15 -17.28
C PRO A 290 -32.47 2.25 -17.89
N LEU A 291 -31.81 1.10 -18.12
CA LEU A 291 -30.45 1.04 -18.67
C LEU A 291 -30.39 1.48 -20.15
N THR A 292 -31.44 1.21 -20.93
CA THR A 292 -31.51 1.50 -22.37
C THR A 292 -32.56 2.56 -22.72
N ALA A 293 -33.12 3.24 -21.71
CA ALA A 293 -34.22 4.19 -21.87
C ALA A 293 -33.92 5.30 -22.90
N GLU A 294 -32.68 5.81 -22.92
CA GLU A 294 -32.25 6.88 -23.84
C GLU A 294 -32.19 6.42 -25.31
N LEU A 295 -32.04 5.11 -25.55
CA LEU A 295 -32.05 4.53 -26.89
C LEU A 295 -33.47 4.19 -27.38
N GLY A 296 -34.45 4.14 -26.47
CA GLY A 296 -35.83 3.77 -26.77
C GLY A 296 -36.03 2.32 -27.21
N ARG A 297 -35.02 1.45 -27.07
CA ARG A 297 -35.08 0.02 -27.43
C ARG A 297 -34.16 -0.83 -26.56
N ASP A 298 -34.48 -2.11 -26.44
CA ASP A 298 -33.63 -3.10 -25.78
C ASP A 298 -32.37 -3.40 -26.61
N ILE A 299 -31.31 -3.85 -25.94
CA ILE A 299 -30.06 -4.27 -26.56
C ILE A 299 -29.84 -5.76 -26.28
N ASP A 300 -29.69 -6.52 -27.36
CA ASP A 300 -29.33 -7.93 -27.31
C ASP A 300 -27.84 -8.10 -27.62
N ILE A 301 -27.13 -8.81 -26.75
CA ILE A 301 -25.75 -9.29 -26.96
C ILE A 301 -25.84 -10.73 -27.45
N VAL A 302 -25.34 -10.97 -28.64
CA VAL A 302 -25.52 -12.24 -29.36
C VAL A 302 -24.26 -13.10 -29.33
N ARG A 303 -24.41 -14.37 -29.68
CA ARG A 303 -23.29 -15.31 -29.77
C ARG A 303 -22.21 -14.82 -30.74
N GLY A 304 -20.96 -14.86 -30.31
CA GLY A 304 -19.81 -14.55 -31.17
C GLY A 304 -19.58 -13.05 -31.42
N GLU A 305 -20.30 -12.18 -30.71
CA GLU A 305 -20.15 -10.73 -30.76
C GLU A 305 -19.10 -10.24 -29.75
N ILE A 306 -18.32 -9.23 -30.13
CA ILE A 306 -17.44 -8.45 -29.25
C ILE A 306 -18.09 -7.08 -29.00
N VAL A 307 -18.60 -6.86 -27.80
CA VAL A 307 -19.27 -5.61 -27.39
C VAL A 307 -18.36 -4.82 -26.45
N GLY A 308 -17.92 -3.64 -26.89
CA GLY A 308 -17.18 -2.67 -26.08
C GLY A 308 -18.11 -1.84 -25.18
N LEU A 309 -17.66 -1.53 -23.97
CA LEU A 309 -18.31 -0.61 -23.05
C LEU A 309 -17.41 0.61 -22.86
N ALA A 310 -17.91 1.79 -23.21
CA ALA A 310 -17.19 3.06 -23.14
C ALA A 310 -17.97 4.10 -22.32
N GLY A 311 -17.32 5.17 -21.88
CA GLY A 311 -17.93 6.27 -21.12
C GLY A 311 -16.95 6.90 -20.13
N LEU A 312 -17.36 7.94 -19.42
CA LEU A 312 -16.53 8.49 -18.33
C LEU A 312 -16.37 7.45 -17.20
N GLU A 313 -15.26 7.51 -16.48
CA GLU A 313 -15.01 6.61 -15.34
C GLU A 313 -16.15 6.72 -14.30
N GLY A 314 -16.65 5.58 -13.84
CA GLY A 314 -17.80 5.52 -12.92
C GLY A 314 -19.17 5.75 -13.56
N SER A 315 -19.30 5.66 -14.89
CA SER A 315 -20.58 5.87 -15.59
C SER A 315 -21.48 4.62 -15.65
N GLY A 316 -21.12 3.51 -14.99
CA GLY A 316 -21.95 2.29 -14.93
C GLY A 316 -21.41 1.08 -15.71
N GLN A 317 -20.22 1.17 -16.33
CA GLN A 317 -19.68 0.11 -17.17
C GLN A 317 -19.30 -1.13 -16.37
N LYS A 318 -18.56 -0.96 -15.26
CA LYS A 318 -18.14 -2.05 -14.38
C LYS A 318 -19.34 -2.67 -13.67
N GLU A 319 -20.29 -1.83 -13.26
CA GLU A 319 -21.57 -2.22 -12.67
C GLU A 319 -22.38 -3.12 -13.60
N LEU A 320 -22.41 -2.81 -14.91
CA LEU A 320 -23.03 -3.69 -15.90
C LEU A 320 -22.31 -5.04 -15.98
N LEU A 321 -20.97 -5.07 -16.02
CA LEU A 321 -20.24 -6.35 -16.04
C LEU A 321 -20.57 -7.21 -14.81
N HIS A 322 -20.63 -6.62 -13.61
CA HIS A 322 -21.03 -7.33 -12.40
C HIS A 322 -22.49 -7.80 -12.46
N ALA A 323 -23.41 -6.97 -12.97
CA ALA A 323 -24.80 -7.33 -13.16
C ALA A 323 -24.98 -8.52 -14.14
N ILE A 324 -24.16 -8.60 -15.19
CA ILE A 324 -24.15 -9.74 -16.11
C ILE A 324 -23.49 -10.97 -15.45
N PHE A 325 -22.44 -10.79 -14.65
CA PHE A 325 -21.75 -11.92 -14.01
C PHE A 325 -22.64 -12.62 -12.97
N SER A 326 -23.24 -11.84 -12.08
CA SER A 326 -24.11 -12.28 -10.99
C SER A 326 -25.41 -11.46 -10.99
N PRO A 327 -26.41 -11.84 -11.82
CA PRO A 327 -27.68 -11.13 -11.85
C PRO A 327 -28.40 -11.33 -10.51
N ASP A 328 -28.29 -10.33 -9.63
CA ASP A 328 -28.98 -10.34 -8.35
C ASP A 328 -30.48 -10.13 -8.60
N ARG A 329 -31.31 -11.13 -8.24
CA ARG A 329 -32.76 -11.16 -8.55
C ARG A 329 -33.54 -9.98 -7.97
N LYS A 330 -32.99 -9.27 -6.98
CA LYS A 330 -33.66 -8.16 -6.29
C LYS A 330 -33.18 -6.76 -6.72
N GLN A 331 -32.03 -6.61 -7.38
CA GLN A 331 -31.43 -5.30 -7.66
C GLN A 331 -31.37 -4.93 -9.15
N ASN A 332 -31.35 -5.89 -10.09
CA ASN A 332 -31.10 -5.58 -11.51
C ASN A 332 -32.12 -6.24 -12.47
N ALA A 333 -33.37 -5.78 -12.46
CA ALA A 333 -34.41 -6.20 -13.42
C ALA A 333 -34.09 -5.81 -14.89
N ALA A 334 -33.09 -4.96 -15.11
CA ALA A 334 -32.66 -4.46 -16.41
C ALA A 334 -31.72 -5.41 -17.19
N VAL A 335 -31.23 -6.49 -16.57
CA VAL A 335 -30.27 -7.42 -17.20
C VAL A 335 -30.80 -8.84 -17.13
N THR A 336 -31.09 -9.43 -18.28
CA THR A 336 -31.47 -10.85 -18.40
C THR A 336 -30.34 -11.63 -19.05
N ARG A 337 -29.84 -12.66 -18.35
CA ARG A 337 -28.73 -13.51 -18.83
C ARG A 337 -29.23 -14.92 -19.13
N HIS A 338 -29.00 -15.38 -20.36
CA HIS A 338 -29.42 -16.71 -20.85
C HIS A 338 -28.31 -17.76 -20.82
N ALA A 339 -27.05 -17.37 -20.65
CA ALA A 339 -25.91 -18.28 -20.60
C ALA A 339 -24.95 -17.96 -19.45
N GLN A 340 -24.10 -18.92 -19.07
CA GLN A 340 -23.09 -18.67 -18.03
C GLN A 340 -22.01 -17.69 -18.51
N ALA A 341 -21.57 -16.83 -17.60
CA ALA A 341 -20.50 -15.86 -17.85
C ALA A 341 -19.25 -16.22 -17.05
N GLY A 342 -18.09 -16.06 -17.67
CA GLY A 342 -16.79 -15.99 -17.01
C GLY A 342 -16.37 -14.53 -16.87
N PHE A 343 -15.56 -14.22 -15.87
CA PHE A 343 -15.11 -12.86 -15.58
C PHE A 343 -13.59 -12.81 -15.51
N ILE A 344 -13.00 -11.83 -16.18
CA ILE A 344 -11.58 -11.48 -16.09
C ILE A 344 -11.51 -10.11 -15.45
N ALA A 345 -11.01 -10.05 -14.22
CA ALA A 345 -10.90 -8.83 -13.44
C ALA A 345 -9.76 -7.93 -13.92
N GLY A 346 -9.96 -6.61 -13.83
CA GLY A 346 -8.96 -5.59 -14.16
C GLY A 346 -7.91 -5.42 -13.07
N ASP A 347 -8.33 -5.36 -11.80
CA ASP A 347 -7.40 -5.38 -10.66
C ASP A 347 -6.97 -6.82 -10.35
N ARG A 348 -6.00 -7.31 -11.12
CA ARG A 348 -5.51 -8.67 -10.98
C ARG A 348 -4.95 -9.00 -9.59
N GLN A 349 -4.40 -8.02 -8.86
CA GLN A 349 -3.76 -8.28 -7.56
C GLN A 349 -4.79 -8.44 -6.44
N LYS A 350 -5.85 -7.62 -6.46
CA LYS A 350 -6.90 -7.68 -5.43
C LYS A 350 -8.03 -8.64 -5.78
N GLU A 351 -8.45 -8.67 -7.03
CA GLU A 351 -9.69 -9.33 -7.47
C GLU A 351 -9.44 -10.55 -8.37
N GLY A 352 -8.25 -10.67 -8.99
CA GLY A 352 -7.98 -11.68 -10.02
C GLY A 352 -7.23 -12.94 -9.55
N VAL A 353 -6.03 -12.78 -8.99
CA VAL A 353 -5.13 -13.89 -8.67
C VAL A 353 -5.33 -14.41 -7.26
N PHE A 354 -5.14 -15.70 -7.06
CA PHE A 354 -4.99 -16.30 -5.74
C PHE A 354 -3.49 -16.33 -5.41
N PRO A 355 -2.96 -15.39 -4.59
CA PRO A 355 -1.52 -15.13 -4.49
C PRO A 355 -0.74 -16.25 -3.80
N LEU A 356 -1.41 -17.06 -2.99
CA LEU A 356 -0.79 -18.21 -2.32
C LEU A 356 -0.79 -19.47 -3.18
N TRP A 357 -1.39 -19.42 -4.37
CA TRP A 357 -1.62 -20.60 -5.21
C TRP A 357 -0.65 -20.65 -6.39
N SER A 358 -0.48 -21.85 -6.94
CA SER A 358 0.32 -22.07 -8.15
C SER A 358 -0.35 -21.49 -9.39
N VAL A 359 0.44 -21.31 -10.45
CA VAL A 359 -0.08 -20.92 -11.78
C VAL A 359 -1.15 -21.90 -12.26
N LEU A 360 -0.92 -23.21 -12.10
CA LEU A 360 -1.88 -24.24 -12.51
C LEU A 360 -3.20 -24.13 -11.75
N ALA A 361 -3.15 -24.00 -10.42
CA ALA A 361 -4.35 -23.89 -9.60
C ALA A 361 -5.15 -22.62 -9.96
N ASN A 362 -4.45 -21.51 -10.22
CA ASN A 362 -5.07 -20.29 -10.71
C ASN A 362 -5.76 -20.49 -12.07
N ILE A 363 -5.22 -21.27 -13.00
CA ILE A 363 -5.86 -21.51 -14.30
C ILE A 363 -7.05 -22.46 -14.16
N SER A 364 -6.91 -23.54 -13.39
CA SER A 364 -7.90 -24.63 -13.37
C SER A 364 -9.12 -24.39 -12.49
N ILE A 365 -9.05 -23.45 -11.52
CA ILE A 365 -10.12 -23.25 -10.52
C ILE A 365 -11.50 -23.02 -11.14
N GLY A 366 -11.59 -22.27 -12.25
CA GLY A 366 -12.86 -22.01 -12.93
C GLY A 366 -13.52 -23.27 -13.49
N ALA A 367 -12.72 -24.22 -13.99
CA ALA A 367 -13.23 -25.52 -14.43
C ALA A 367 -13.50 -26.47 -13.25
N LEU A 368 -12.68 -26.42 -12.20
CA LEU A 368 -12.86 -27.25 -10.99
C LEU A 368 -14.15 -26.90 -10.24
N ALA A 369 -14.48 -25.61 -10.10
CA ALA A 369 -15.69 -25.14 -9.43
C ALA A 369 -16.99 -25.60 -10.13
N ARG A 370 -16.91 -26.03 -11.40
CA ARG A 370 -18.04 -26.56 -12.17
C ARG A 370 -18.18 -28.08 -12.06
N ARG A 371 -17.25 -28.76 -11.40
CA ARG A 371 -17.36 -30.19 -11.13
C ARG A 371 -18.31 -30.45 -9.95
N PRO A 372 -18.92 -31.64 -9.87
CA PRO A 372 -19.66 -32.05 -8.67
C PRO A 372 -18.79 -31.97 -7.41
N ALA A 373 -19.39 -31.62 -6.27
CA ALA A 373 -18.66 -31.35 -5.01
C ALA A 373 -17.77 -32.51 -4.52
N LEU A 374 -18.08 -33.75 -4.91
CA LEU A 374 -17.34 -34.96 -4.52
C LEU A 374 -16.47 -35.54 -5.65
N SER A 375 -16.20 -34.78 -6.72
CA SER A 375 -15.37 -35.28 -7.82
C SER A 375 -13.89 -35.35 -7.43
N LEU A 376 -13.19 -36.40 -7.87
CA LEU A 376 -11.74 -36.51 -7.73
C LEU A 376 -11.03 -35.43 -8.56
N VAL A 377 -10.08 -34.74 -7.92
CA VAL A 377 -9.20 -33.75 -8.57
C VAL A 377 -7.90 -34.44 -8.94
N SER A 378 -7.45 -34.26 -10.18
CA SER A 378 -6.20 -34.81 -10.69
C SER A 378 -5.36 -33.68 -11.28
N ASP A 379 -4.17 -33.48 -10.72
CA ASP A 379 -3.22 -32.48 -11.21
C ASP A 379 -2.82 -32.73 -12.65
N ARG A 380 -2.71 -34.00 -13.06
CA ARG A 380 -2.41 -34.37 -14.46
C ARG A 380 -3.50 -33.88 -15.40
N ALA A 381 -4.76 -34.17 -15.10
CA ALA A 381 -5.90 -33.73 -15.91
C ALA A 381 -6.04 -32.20 -15.94
N ASN A 382 -5.77 -31.53 -14.81
CA ASN A 382 -5.74 -30.08 -14.73
C ASN A 382 -4.64 -29.50 -15.64
N ARG A 383 -3.46 -30.12 -15.64
CA ARG A 383 -2.31 -29.73 -16.47
C ARG A 383 -2.63 -29.84 -17.95
N ASP A 384 -3.22 -30.96 -18.36
CA ASP A 384 -3.58 -31.21 -19.76
C ASP A 384 -4.62 -30.18 -20.26
N THR A 385 -5.61 -29.86 -19.41
CA THR A 385 -6.63 -28.85 -19.72
C THR A 385 -6.02 -27.44 -19.80
N ALA A 386 -5.11 -27.10 -18.88
CA ALA A 386 -4.45 -25.80 -18.84
C ALA A 386 -3.43 -25.60 -19.98
N ALA A 387 -2.75 -26.67 -20.43
CA ALA A 387 -1.72 -26.62 -21.46
C ALA A 387 -2.25 -26.08 -22.80
N GLY A 388 -3.48 -26.46 -23.18
CA GLY A 388 -4.11 -25.97 -24.41
C GLY A 388 -4.39 -24.46 -24.38
N ALA A 389 -4.79 -23.91 -23.23
CA ALA A 389 -5.01 -22.47 -23.08
C ALA A 389 -3.68 -21.71 -22.92
N ALA A 390 -2.73 -22.26 -22.18
CA ALA A 390 -1.42 -21.66 -21.96
C ALA A 390 -0.61 -21.53 -23.27
N SER A 391 -0.65 -22.54 -24.14
CA SER A 391 0.05 -22.51 -25.43
C SER A 391 -0.47 -21.39 -26.34
N ARG A 392 -1.79 -21.21 -26.44
CA ARG A 392 -2.44 -20.11 -27.19
C ARG A 392 -2.01 -18.73 -26.69
N LEU A 393 -1.79 -18.61 -25.39
CA LEU A 393 -1.39 -17.36 -24.73
C LEU A 393 0.13 -17.18 -24.62
N ARG A 394 0.94 -18.11 -25.16
CA ARG A 394 2.40 -18.14 -25.01
C ARG A 394 2.82 -18.04 -23.54
N LEU A 395 2.11 -18.72 -22.66
CA LEU A 395 2.43 -18.87 -21.25
C LEU A 395 3.27 -20.14 -21.08
N ASP A 396 4.47 -20.01 -20.48
CA ASP A 396 5.40 -21.13 -20.28
C ASP A 396 4.81 -22.18 -19.32
N ASP A 397 4.53 -23.37 -19.84
CA ASP A 397 3.92 -24.49 -19.12
C ASP A 397 4.84 -25.06 -18.02
N ARG A 398 6.16 -24.87 -18.16
CA ARG A 398 7.14 -25.23 -17.13
C ARG A 398 6.94 -24.45 -15.83
N ARG A 399 6.26 -23.30 -15.90
CA ARG A 399 5.94 -22.46 -14.73
C ARG A 399 4.64 -22.85 -14.02
N PHE A 400 3.94 -23.89 -14.46
CA PHE A 400 2.70 -24.34 -13.81
C PHE A 400 2.83 -24.65 -12.31
N GLY A 401 4.01 -25.09 -11.86
CA GLY A 401 4.31 -25.33 -10.44
C GLY A 401 4.76 -24.10 -9.65
N SER A 402 5.15 -23.00 -10.31
CA SER A 402 5.54 -21.76 -9.64
C SER A 402 4.35 -21.12 -8.94
N ASN A 403 4.63 -20.33 -7.89
CA ASN A 403 3.63 -19.43 -7.34
C ASN A 403 3.27 -18.35 -8.38
N ILE A 404 1.98 -17.97 -8.47
CA ILE A 404 1.51 -16.98 -9.44
C ILE A 404 2.20 -15.61 -9.29
N THR A 405 2.62 -15.24 -8.07
CA THR A 405 3.31 -13.98 -7.76
C THR A 405 4.73 -13.92 -8.32
N GLU A 406 5.34 -15.05 -8.68
CA GLU A 406 6.65 -15.11 -9.34
C GLU A 406 6.57 -14.82 -10.85
N LEU A 407 5.37 -14.80 -11.42
CA LEU A 407 5.17 -14.40 -12.81
C LEU A 407 5.20 -12.87 -12.93
N SER A 408 5.67 -12.37 -14.07
CA SER A 408 5.47 -10.97 -14.43
C SER A 408 3.98 -10.65 -14.55
N GLY A 409 3.58 -9.40 -14.35
CA GLY A 409 2.17 -8.98 -14.43
C GLY A 409 1.47 -9.39 -15.73
N GLY A 410 2.17 -9.30 -16.87
CA GLY A 410 1.64 -9.78 -18.16
C GLY A 410 1.41 -11.29 -18.22
N ASN A 411 2.29 -12.09 -17.60
CA ASN A 411 2.11 -13.54 -17.51
C ASN A 411 1.04 -13.94 -16.49
N GLN A 412 0.85 -13.16 -15.42
CA GLN A 412 -0.30 -13.31 -14.52
C GLN A 412 -1.61 -13.06 -15.26
N GLN A 413 -1.67 -12.01 -16.09
CA GLN A 413 -2.85 -11.71 -16.91
C GLN A 413 -3.15 -12.84 -17.89
N LYS A 414 -2.13 -13.38 -18.57
CA LYS A 414 -2.28 -14.57 -19.41
C LYS A 414 -2.84 -15.76 -18.63
N ALA A 415 -2.42 -15.97 -17.37
CA ALA A 415 -3.01 -17.03 -16.55
C ALA A 415 -4.50 -16.79 -16.23
N LEU A 416 -4.93 -15.53 -16.02
CA LEU A 416 -6.35 -15.18 -15.82
C LEU A 416 -7.17 -15.38 -17.11
N VAL A 417 -6.62 -15.00 -18.26
CA VAL A 417 -7.27 -15.25 -19.56
C VAL A 417 -7.37 -16.76 -19.82
N ALA A 418 -6.31 -17.52 -19.52
CA ALA A 418 -6.32 -18.98 -19.61
C ALA A 418 -7.41 -19.61 -18.71
N ARG A 419 -7.63 -19.06 -17.51
CA ARG A 419 -8.71 -19.49 -16.60
C ARG A 419 -10.09 -19.35 -17.25
N ALA A 420 -10.37 -18.21 -17.87
CA ALA A 420 -11.65 -17.97 -18.56
C ALA A 420 -11.81 -18.87 -19.80
N LEU A 421 -10.71 -19.15 -20.50
CA LEU A 421 -10.71 -20.09 -21.62
C LEU A 421 -11.06 -21.51 -21.16
N VAL A 422 -10.38 -22.00 -20.12
CA VAL A 422 -10.55 -23.34 -19.53
C VAL A 422 -11.93 -23.52 -18.89
N ALA A 423 -12.53 -22.46 -18.32
CA ALA A 423 -13.86 -22.51 -17.74
C ALA A 423 -14.97 -22.84 -18.78
N GLY A 424 -14.75 -22.53 -20.06
CA GLY A 424 -15.66 -22.87 -21.15
C GLY A 424 -17.03 -22.18 -21.09
N THR A 425 -17.13 -20.98 -20.52
CA THR A 425 -18.36 -20.17 -20.46
C THR A 425 -18.72 -19.53 -21.80
N PRO A 426 -20.00 -19.53 -22.24
CA PRO A 426 -20.41 -18.90 -23.49
C PRO A 426 -20.22 -17.38 -23.54
N ILE A 427 -20.26 -16.71 -22.38
CA ILE A 427 -19.99 -15.27 -22.24
C ILE A 427 -18.65 -15.11 -21.50
N ILE A 428 -17.82 -14.18 -21.95
CA ILE A 428 -16.61 -13.74 -21.25
C ILE A 428 -16.72 -12.23 -21.03
N LEU A 429 -16.67 -11.83 -19.76
CA LEU A 429 -16.71 -10.45 -19.31
C LEU A 429 -15.27 -10.01 -19.03
N LEU A 430 -14.88 -8.93 -19.67
CA LEU A 430 -13.53 -8.37 -19.63
C LEU A 430 -13.60 -7.01 -18.96
N ASP A 431 -13.12 -6.92 -17.72
CA ASP A 431 -12.96 -5.65 -17.02
C ASP A 431 -11.52 -5.16 -17.18
N ASP A 432 -11.31 -4.20 -18.08
CA ASP A 432 -10.03 -3.56 -18.40
C ASP A 432 -8.83 -4.54 -18.42
N PRO A 433 -8.94 -5.68 -19.16
CA PRO A 433 -8.06 -6.84 -19.04
C PRO A 433 -6.62 -6.58 -19.52
N THR A 434 -6.41 -5.48 -20.23
CA THR A 434 -5.16 -5.06 -20.88
C THR A 434 -4.50 -3.89 -20.15
N ARG A 435 -5.02 -3.49 -18.98
CA ARG A 435 -4.45 -2.43 -18.15
C ARG A 435 -3.00 -2.74 -17.77
N GLY A 436 -2.10 -1.81 -18.10
CA GLY A 436 -0.66 -1.95 -17.83
C GLY A 436 0.01 -3.09 -18.62
N VAL A 437 -0.63 -3.58 -19.68
CA VAL A 437 -0.06 -4.54 -20.63
C VAL A 437 0.59 -3.78 -21.78
N ASP A 438 1.73 -4.26 -22.26
CA ASP A 438 2.45 -3.63 -23.37
C ASP A 438 1.71 -3.78 -24.70
N ILE A 439 2.02 -2.88 -25.64
CA ILE A 439 1.33 -2.77 -26.93
C ILE A 439 1.41 -4.07 -27.75
N ALA A 440 2.53 -4.78 -27.72
CA ALA A 440 2.66 -6.04 -28.47
C ALA A 440 1.78 -7.15 -27.86
N THR A 441 1.76 -7.25 -26.53
CA THR A 441 0.87 -8.19 -25.83
C THR A 441 -0.62 -7.82 -26.00
N LYS A 442 -0.95 -6.52 -26.10
CA LYS A 442 -2.31 -6.06 -26.43
C LYS A 442 -2.76 -6.54 -27.80
N GLN A 443 -1.90 -6.46 -28.82
CA GLN A 443 -2.22 -6.98 -30.15
C GLN A 443 -2.41 -8.50 -30.16
N ASP A 444 -1.59 -9.24 -29.42
CA ASP A 444 -1.80 -10.68 -29.18
C ASP A 444 -3.17 -10.93 -28.52
N PHE A 445 -3.57 -10.08 -27.57
CA PHE A 445 -4.88 -10.17 -26.91
C PHE A 445 -6.04 -9.85 -27.85
N TYR A 446 -5.93 -8.86 -28.74
CA TYR A 446 -6.96 -8.54 -29.73
C TYR A 446 -7.18 -9.71 -30.69
N ARG A 447 -6.09 -10.29 -31.22
CA ARG A 447 -6.16 -11.50 -32.05
C ARG A 447 -6.84 -12.66 -31.33
N LEU A 448 -6.53 -12.84 -30.05
CA LEU A 448 -7.18 -13.88 -29.24
C LEU A 448 -8.68 -13.60 -29.05
N CYS A 449 -9.07 -12.35 -28.80
CA CYS A 449 -10.48 -11.98 -28.67
C CYS A 449 -11.26 -12.31 -29.95
N ASP A 450 -10.69 -11.99 -31.12
CA ASP A 450 -11.22 -12.38 -32.42
C ASP A 450 -11.35 -13.90 -32.58
N GLU A 451 -10.34 -14.68 -32.20
CA GLU A 451 -10.39 -16.14 -32.23
C GLU A 451 -11.48 -16.71 -31.32
N ILE A 452 -11.64 -16.15 -30.12
CA ILE A 452 -12.67 -16.55 -29.15
C ILE A 452 -14.05 -16.22 -29.71
N ALA A 453 -14.24 -15.02 -30.27
CA ALA A 453 -15.49 -14.59 -30.88
C ALA A 453 -15.90 -15.52 -32.03
N ARG A 454 -14.97 -15.82 -32.95
CA ARG A 454 -15.16 -16.79 -34.05
C ARG A 454 -15.47 -18.20 -33.57
N SER A 455 -15.07 -18.58 -32.36
CA SER A 455 -15.43 -19.87 -31.74
C SER A 455 -16.87 -19.91 -31.20
N GLY A 456 -17.64 -18.82 -31.33
CA GLY A 456 -19.04 -18.73 -30.91
C GLY A 456 -19.22 -18.40 -29.43
N ARG A 457 -18.29 -17.65 -28.82
CA ARG A 457 -18.40 -17.09 -27.47
C ARG A 457 -18.54 -15.58 -27.57
N ALA A 458 -19.41 -14.96 -26.78
CA ALA A 458 -19.55 -13.51 -26.76
C ALA A 458 -18.58 -12.88 -25.76
N LEU A 459 -18.01 -11.73 -26.13
CA LEU A 459 -17.13 -10.94 -25.29
C LEU A 459 -17.82 -9.61 -24.97
N VAL A 460 -17.88 -9.25 -23.68
CA VAL A 460 -18.31 -7.92 -23.24
C VAL A 460 -17.11 -7.26 -22.58
N TRP A 461 -16.64 -6.17 -23.16
CA TRP A 461 -15.33 -5.60 -22.87
C TRP A 461 -15.42 -4.14 -22.43
N HIS A 462 -15.22 -3.93 -21.13
CA HIS A 462 -14.94 -2.61 -20.58
C HIS A 462 -13.45 -2.29 -20.72
N THR A 463 -13.12 -1.16 -21.34
CA THR A 463 -11.74 -0.68 -21.48
C THR A 463 -11.66 0.81 -21.17
N THR A 464 -10.54 1.22 -20.58
CA THR A 464 -10.22 2.64 -20.36
C THR A 464 -9.39 3.24 -21.50
N GLU A 465 -9.07 2.46 -22.54
CA GLU A 465 -8.26 2.90 -23.68
C GLU A 465 -9.09 2.94 -24.97
N ASP A 466 -9.26 4.14 -25.54
CA ASP A 466 -10.10 4.34 -26.73
C ASP A 466 -9.64 3.50 -27.95
N ALA A 467 -8.34 3.24 -28.07
CA ALA A 467 -7.79 2.42 -29.15
C ALA A 467 -8.27 0.96 -29.11
N GLU A 468 -8.69 0.46 -27.96
CA GLU A 468 -9.18 -0.92 -27.79
C GLU A 468 -10.64 -1.06 -28.25
N LEU A 469 -11.41 0.02 -28.18
CA LEU A 469 -12.78 0.05 -28.69
C LEU A 469 -12.83 -0.19 -30.20
N LEU A 470 -11.75 0.13 -30.93
CA LEU A 470 -11.60 -0.15 -32.35
C LEU A 470 -11.49 -1.65 -32.68
N ALA A 471 -11.30 -2.52 -31.67
CA ALA A 471 -11.30 -3.97 -31.82
C ALA A 471 -12.66 -4.61 -31.48
N CYS A 472 -13.69 -3.80 -31.20
CA CYS A 472 -15.03 -4.27 -30.89
C CYS A 472 -15.97 -4.16 -32.10
N ASP A 473 -16.86 -5.14 -32.28
CA ASP A 473 -17.87 -5.12 -33.36
C ASP A 473 -18.86 -3.95 -33.15
N ARG A 474 -19.13 -3.65 -31.87
CA ARG A 474 -20.06 -2.61 -31.42
C ARG A 474 -19.61 -2.02 -30.08
N VAL A 475 -19.87 -0.74 -29.85
CA VAL A 475 -19.56 -0.04 -28.60
C VAL A 475 -20.82 0.59 -28.02
N LEU A 476 -21.05 0.32 -26.73
CA LEU A 476 -22.12 0.92 -25.93
C LEU A 476 -21.51 2.04 -25.08
N VAL A 477 -21.94 3.28 -25.31
CA VAL A 477 -21.44 4.46 -24.60
C VAL A 477 -22.36 4.78 -23.42
N PHE A 478 -21.76 4.89 -22.23
CA PHE A 478 -22.41 5.16 -20.97
C PHE A 478 -22.31 6.63 -20.57
N ALA A 479 -23.39 7.16 -20.01
CA ALA A 479 -23.38 8.39 -19.24
C ALA A 479 -24.43 8.31 -18.12
N GLY A 480 -24.01 8.64 -16.88
CA GLY A 480 -24.93 8.67 -15.73
C GLY A 480 -25.60 7.33 -15.39
N GLY A 481 -24.93 6.20 -15.60
CA GLY A 481 -25.47 4.87 -15.32
C GLY A 481 -26.38 4.29 -16.41
N ARG A 482 -26.53 4.98 -17.56
CA ARG A 482 -27.37 4.56 -18.68
C ARG A 482 -26.56 4.48 -19.97
N ILE A 483 -27.04 3.66 -20.90
CA ILE A 483 -26.49 3.57 -22.25
C ILE A 483 -27.13 4.67 -23.10
N VAL A 484 -26.32 5.66 -23.48
CA VAL A 484 -26.78 6.85 -24.21
C VAL A 484 -26.58 6.72 -25.72
N ARG A 485 -25.63 5.88 -26.16
CA ARG A 485 -25.35 5.71 -27.59
C ARG A 485 -24.80 4.32 -27.91
N GLU A 486 -25.13 3.84 -29.10
CA GLU A 486 -24.59 2.64 -29.71
C GLU A 486 -23.77 3.04 -30.95
N LEU A 487 -22.53 2.58 -31.06
CA LEU A 487 -21.62 2.83 -32.18
C LEU A 487 -21.18 1.50 -32.81
N SER A 488 -21.05 1.44 -34.14
CA SER A 488 -20.61 0.24 -34.86
C SER A 488 -19.77 0.58 -36.08
N GLY A 489 -18.86 -0.33 -36.45
CA GLY A 489 -17.98 -0.17 -37.61
C GLY A 489 -17.19 1.14 -37.61
N GLU A 490 -17.19 1.85 -38.74
CA GLU A 490 -16.46 3.12 -38.92
C GLU A 490 -16.97 4.27 -38.02
N ALA A 491 -18.14 4.13 -37.40
CA ALA A 491 -18.65 5.12 -36.45
C ALA A 491 -17.96 5.06 -35.08
N ILE A 492 -17.19 4.00 -34.80
CA ILE A 492 -16.39 3.88 -33.59
C ILE A 492 -15.16 4.77 -33.76
N THR A 493 -15.26 6.00 -33.29
CA THR A 493 -14.14 6.94 -33.24
C THR A 493 -14.02 7.54 -31.85
N GLU A 494 -12.79 7.89 -31.45
CA GLU A 494 -12.52 8.57 -30.17
C GLU A 494 -13.43 9.80 -30.00
N SER A 495 -13.55 10.62 -31.04
CA SER A 495 -14.40 11.82 -31.03
C SER A 495 -15.89 11.51 -30.79
N ALA A 496 -16.40 10.41 -31.35
CA ALA A 496 -17.80 10.01 -31.19
C ALA A 496 -18.08 9.42 -29.80
N VAL A 497 -17.14 8.64 -29.26
CA VAL A 497 -17.20 8.08 -27.90
C VAL A 497 -17.19 9.21 -26.87
N VAL A 498 -16.22 10.12 -26.98
CA VAL A 498 -16.08 11.27 -26.08
C VAL A 498 -17.30 12.18 -26.17
N GLY A 499 -17.71 12.55 -27.39
CA GLY A 499 -18.88 13.41 -27.59
C GLY A 499 -20.17 12.83 -26.99
N ALA A 500 -20.39 11.53 -27.14
CA ALA A 500 -21.55 10.86 -26.58
C ALA A 500 -21.49 10.73 -25.04
N SER A 501 -20.30 10.57 -24.47
CA SER A 501 -20.09 10.44 -23.01
C SER A 501 -20.44 11.71 -22.22
N PHE A 502 -20.42 12.88 -22.86
CA PHE A 502 -20.82 14.17 -22.26
C PHE A 502 -22.29 14.52 -22.47
N THR A 503 -23.07 13.66 -23.12
CA THR A 503 -24.51 13.88 -23.30
C THR A 503 -25.20 13.64 -21.96
N LEU A 504 -25.51 14.73 -21.24
CA LEU A 504 -26.24 14.66 -19.98
C LEU A 504 -27.66 14.15 -20.24
N PRO A 505 -28.12 13.10 -19.53
CA PRO A 505 -29.54 12.72 -19.53
C PRO A 505 -30.40 13.89 -19.03
N ALA A 506 -31.59 14.06 -19.61
CA ALA A 506 -32.47 15.19 -19.30
C ALA A 506 -33.00 15.22 -17.84
N ASP A 507 -32.82 14.15 -17.06
CA ASP A 507 -33.20 14.09 -15.65
C ASP A 507 -32.17 13.31 -14.83
N GLY A 508 -31.37 14.00 -14.00
CA GLY A 508 -30.40 13.35 -13.13
C GLY A 508 -29.60 14.31 -12.28
N HIS A 509 -30.20 14.76 -11.17
CA HIS A 509 -29.48 15.52 -10.15
C HIS A 509 -28.24 14.79 -9.63
N ALA A 510 -27.12 15.50 -9.67
CA ALA A 510 -25.93 15.25 -8.86
C ALA A 510 -26.33 15.01 -7.40
N GLY A 511 -26.06 13.80 -6.89
CA GLY A 511 -26.44 13.49 -5.51
C GLY A 511 -26.19 12.06 -5.04
N ALA A 512 -25.18 11.34 -5.55
CA ALA A 512 -24.81 10.03 -5.00
C ALA A 512 -23.53 10.06 -4.16
N GLY A 513 -22.58 10.98 -4.40
CA GLY A 513 -21.26 10.95 -3.76
C GLY A 513 -21.12 11.63 -2.39
N HIS A 514 -22.18 12.23 -1.82
CA HIS A 514 -22.06 13.05 -0.60
C HIS A 514 -22.85 12.55 0.62
N LYS A 515 -23.70 11.53 0.47
CA LYS A 515 -24.50 10.98 1.60
C LYS A 515 -23.76 9.89 2.39
N ASP A 516 -22.80 9.19 1.79
CA ASP A 516 -22.05 8.11 2.46
C ASP A 516 -20.93 8.60 3.39
N ALA A 517 -20.43 9.84 3.20
CA ALA A 517 -19.41 10.42 4.06
C ALA A 517 -19.94 10.72 5.49
N ALA A 518 -21.21 11.12 5.61
CA ALA A 518 -21.82 11.46 6.90
C ALA A 518 -22.12 10.21 7.76
N THR A 519 -22.57 9.12 7.13
CA THR A 519 -22.85 7.83 7.79
C THR A 519 -21.56 7.09 8.14
N ALA A 520 -20.52 7.17 7.31
CA ALA A 520 -19.18 6.64 7.61
C ALA A 520 -18.51 7.33 8.81
N GLY A 521 -18.77 8.63 9.01
CA GLY A 521 -18.26 9.41 10.13
C GLY A 521 -18.81 8.98 11.50
N LEU A 522 -20.09 8.57 11.56
CA LEU A 522 -20.74 8.13 12.80
C LEU A 522 -20.22 6.75 13.26
N GLY A 523 -20.08 5.80 12.33
CA GLY A 523 -19.53 4.47 12.62
C GLY A 523 -18.08 4.52 13.12
N ARG A 524 -17.24 5.42 12.55
CA ARG A 524 -15.86 5.64 13.00
C ARG A 524 -15.79 6.19 14.43
N LYS A 525 -16.68 7.13 14.78
CA LYS A 525 -16.77 7.68 16.14
C LYS A 525 -17.16 6.61 17.16
N LEU A 526 -18.09 5.72 16.80
CA LEU A 526 -18.52 4.62 17.66
C LEU A 526 -17.40 3.58 17.89
N VAL A 527 -16.69 3.16 16.84
CA VAL A 527 -15.57 2.23 16.96
C VAL A 527 -14.43 2.81 17.80
N ASN A 528 -14.10 4.10 17.61
CA ASN A 528 -13.08 4.78 18.41
C ASN A 528 -13.52 5.01 19.87
N ALA A 529 -14.83 5.06 20.14
CA ALA A 529 -15.38 5.19 21.48
C ALA A 529 -15.50 3.85 22.22
N ALA A 530 -15.42 2.70 21.53
CA ALA A 530 -15.66 1.38 22.11
C ALA A 530 -14.84 1.06 23.39
N PRO A 531 -13.53 1.39 23.49
CA PRO A 531 -12.77 1.17 24.73
C PRO A 531 -13.31 1.96 25.92
N PHE A 532 -13.81 3.18 25.68
CA PHE A 532 -14.39 4.04 26.72
C PHE A 532 -15.78 3.58 27.14
N ILE A 533 -16.57 3.08 26.19
CA ILE A 533 -17.89 2.49 26.48
C ILE A 533 -17.71 1.24 27.35
N GLY A 534 -16.75 0.37 27.01
CA GLY A 534 -16.42 -0.80 27.81
C GLY A 534 -15.98 -0.43 29.23
N LEU A 535 -15.06 0.53 29.36
CA LEU A 535 -14.60 1.04 30.64
C LEU A 535 -15.76 1.61 31.49
N ALA A 536 -16.59 2.47 30.89
CA ALA A 536 -17.74 3.07 31.56
C ALA A 536 -18.76 2.01 32.01
N ALA A 537 -19.00 0.98 31.19
CA ALA A 537 -19.90 -0.11 31.53
C ALA A 537 -19.37 -0.93 32.72
N VAL A 538 -18.08 -1.30 32.73
CA VAL A 538 -17.47 -2.03 33.86
C VAL A 538 -17.57 -1.21 35.15
N LEU A 539 -17.21 0.08 35.11
CA LEU A 539 -17.31 0.97 36.26
C LEU A 539 -18.76 1.13 36.75
N ALA A 540 -19.73 1.29 35.83
CA ALA A 540 -21.14 1.40 36.20
C ALA A 540 -21.64 0.14 36.93
N VAL A 541 -21.28 -1.05 36.45
CA VAL A 541 -21.62 -2.32 37.12
C VAL A 541 -20.96 -2.38 38.50
N MET A 542 -19.66 -2.07 38.63
CA MET A 542 -18.97 -2.09 39.91
C MET A 542 -19.55 -1.10 40.92
N ILE A 543 -19.87 0.13 40.50
CA ILE A 543 -20.49 1.15 41.37
C ILE A 543 -21.90 0.73 41.77
N SER A 544 -22.66 0.09 40.88
CA SER A 544 -24.00 -0.43 41.21
C SER A 544 -23.95 -1.57 42.22
N ALA A 545 -22.92 -2.43 42.15
CA ALA A 545 -22.70 -3.52 43.09
C ALA A 545 -22.16 -3.02 44.44
N ASN A 546 -21.30 -2.01 44.44
CA ASN A 546 -20.75 -1.40 45.64
C ASN A 546 -20.51 0.12 45.46
N PRO A 547 -21.36 0.99 46.02
CA PRO A 547 -21.21 2.44 45.90
C PRO A 547 -19.90 2.99 46.45
N ALA A 548 -19.23 2.28 47.37
CA ALA A 548 -17.92 2.69 47.90
C ALA A 548 -16.83 2.74 46.82
N VAL A 549 -17.02 2.02 45.70
CA VAL A 549 -16.15 2.09 44.52
C VAL A 549 -16.05 3.51 43.96
N ALA A 550 -17.11 4.32 44.07
CA ALA A 550 -17.11 5.71 43.59
C ALA A 550 -16.35 6.68 44.50
N SER A 551 -15.90 6.24 45.68
CA SER A 551 -15.08 7.05 46.58
C SER A 551 -13.65 7.19 46.05
N ILE A 552 -12.93 8.24 46.48
CA ILE A 552 -11.51 8.46 46.11
C ILE A 552 -10.66 7.24 46.49
N PHE A 553 -10.85 6.73 47.70
CA PHE A 553 -10.17 5.53 48.20
C PHE A 553 -10.51 4.28 47.38
N GLY A 554 -11.80 4.09 47.05
CA GLY A 554 -12.26 2.95 46.26
C GLY A 554 -11.67 2.94 44.85
N LEU A 555 -11.61 4.11 44.19
CA LEU A 555 -10.98 4.25 42.88
C LEU A 555 -9.47 3.98 42.95
N ASP A 556 -8.77 4.52 43.95
CA ASP A 556 -7.33 4.25 44.13
C ASP A 556 -7.05 2.76 44.38
N LEU A 557 -7.87 2.10 45.20
CA LEU A 557 -7.72 0.67 45.48
C LEU A 557 -7.87 -0.19 44.22
N LEU A 558 -8.75 0.20 43.29
CA LEU A 558 -9.00 -0.54 42.05
C LEU A 558 -8.04 -0.21 40.92
N LEU A 559 -7.66 1.07 40.78
CA LEU A 559 -6.89 1.55 39.63
C LEU A 559 -5.38 1.53 39.86
N MET A 560 -4.91 1.56 41.12
CA MET A 560 -3.47 1.52 41.38
C MET A 560 -2.81 0.24 40.84
N PRO A 561 -3.36 -0.98 41.04
CA PRO A 561 -2.82 -2.20 40.42
C PRO A 561 -2.86 -2.18 38.88
N ALA A 562 -3.80 -1.45 38.28
CA ALA A 562 -3.92 -1.32 36.83
C ALA A 562 -2.77 -0.51 36.21
N LEU A 563 -2.10 0.36 36.98
CA LEU A 563 -1.04 1.23 36.48
C LEU A 563 0.13 0.45 35.85
N SER A 564 0.54 -0.66 36.46
CA SER A 564 1.62 -1.50 35.92
C SER A 564 1.22 -2.11 34.56
N LEU A 565 -0.03 -2.59 34.42
CA LEU A 565 -0.55 -3.09 33.14
C LEU A 565 -0.67 -1.96 32.10
N VAL A 566 -1.07 -0.75 32.51
CA VAL A 566 -1.13 0.44 31.65
C VAL A 566 0.26 0.77 31.08
N LEU A 567 1.31 0.73 31.91
CA LEU A 567 2.69 0.97 31.49
C LEU A 567 3.21 -0.12 30.55
N VAL A 568 2.96 -1.41 30.85
CA VAL A 568 3.31 -2.51 29.93
C VAL A 568 2.53 -2.39 28.61
N THR A 569 1.26 -1.96 28.66
CA THR A 569 0.43 -1.73 27.47
C THR A 569 0.97 -0.58 26.63
N ALA A 570 1.45 0.51 27.25
CA ALA A 570 2.12 1.59 26.54
C ALA A 570 3.39 1.09 25.84
N ALA A 571 4.19 0.25 26.50
CA ALA A 571 5.35 -0.40 25.88
C ALA A 571 4.94 -1.24 24.66
N GLN A 572 3.97 -2.15 24.85
CA GLN A 572 3.48 -3.05 23.81
C GLN A 572 2.88 -2.28 22.63
N MET A 573 2.20 -1.15 22.89
CA MET A 573 1.60 -0.31 21.85
C MET A 573 2.65 0.21 20.86
N PHE A 574 3.82 0.65 21.32
CA PHE A 574 4.89 1.11 20.43
C PHE A 574 5.50 -0.04 19.63
N ILE A 575 5.63 -1.25 20.22
CA ILE A 575 6.11 -2.43 19.52
C ILE A 575 5.13 -2.85 18.40
N VAL A 576 3.84 -2.99 18.76
CA VAL A 576 2.73 -3.31 17.84
C VAL A 576 2.57 -2.23 16.78
N GLY A 577 2.79 -0.97 17.13
CA GLY A 577 2.82 0.16 16.20
C GLY A 577 3.83 -0.03 15.06
N GLY A 578 4.89 -0.84 15.25
CA GLY A 578 5.84 -1.21 14.21
C GLY A 578 5.66 -2.64 13.66
N SER A 579 4.44 -3.19 13.72
CA SER A 579 4.08 -4.52 13.18
C SER A 579 4.76 -5.70 13.88
N GLU A 580 5.11 -5.56 15.15
CA GLU A 580 5.76 -6.60 15.95
C GLU A 580 4.98 -6.91 17.23
N ILE A 581 5.28 -8.04 17.86
CA ILE A 581 4.70 -8.44 19.14
C ILE A 581 5.87 -8.79 20.06
N ASP A 582 5.92 -8.15 21.23
CA ASP A 582 6.88 -8.49 22.28
C ASP A 582 6.24 -9.51 23.23
N LEU A 583 6.88 -10.69 23.35
CA LEU A 583 6.50 -11.73 24.31
C LEU A 583 7.34 -11.73 25.60
N GLY A 584 8.32 -10.83 25.72
CA GLY A 584 9.20 -10.68 26.87
C GLY A 584 9.00 -9.42 27.70
N VAL A 585 8.11 -8.50 27.28
CA VAL A 585 7.87 -7.21 27.98
C VAL A 585 7.50 -7.38 29.46
N GLY A 586 6.65 -8.36 29.79
CA GLY A 586 6.26 -8.64 31.18
C GLY A 586 7.39 -9.24 32.01
N ALA A 587 8.16 -10.16 31.43
CA ALA A 587 9.35 -10.73 32.06
C ALA A 587 10.44 -9.67 32.32
N PHE A 588 10.60 -8.72 31.40
CA PHE A 588 11.50 -7.58 31.57
C PHE A 588 11.04 -6.66 32.70
N ALA A 589 9.74 -6.34 32.77
CA ALA A 589 9.18 -5.57 33.88
C ALA A 589 9.40 -6.27 35.24
N SER A 590 9.23 -7.59 35.31
CA SER A 590 9.54 -8.38 36.50
C SER A 590 11.02 -8.33 36.88
N LEU A 591 11.94 -8.44 35.91
CA LEU A 591 13.38 -8.29 36.16
C LEU A 591 13.70 -6.91 36.73
N VAL A 592 13.11 -5.85 36.17
CA VAL A 592 13.28 -4.49 36.69
C VAL A 592 12.73 -4.36 38.12
N SER A 593 11.62 -5.03 38.44
CA SER A 593 11.10 -5.08 39.80
C SER A 593 12.08 -5.76 40.78
N VAL A 594 12.69 -6.88 40.38
CA VAL A 594 13.74 -7.56 41.16
C VAL A 594 14.97 -6.67 41.34
N LEU A 595 15.46 -6.04 40.27
CA LEU A 595 16.59 -5.10 40.33
C LEU A 595 16.30 -3.92 41.26
N SER A 596 15.06 -3.43 41.26
CA SER A 596 14.61 -2.34 42.12
C SER A 596 14.56 -2.73 43.59
N ALA A 597 14.06 -3.93 43.90
CA ALA A 597 13.87 -4.39 45.27
C ALA A 597 15.14 -4.97 45.92
N THR A 598 16.19 -5.21 45.14
CA THR A 598 17.48 -5.76 45.57
C THR A 598 18.59 -4.74 45.35
N LEU A 599 19.18 -4.69 44.15
CA LEU A 599 20.35 -3.86 43.86
C LEU A 599 20.09 -2.37 44.06
N LEU A 600 18.94 -1.84 43.64
CA LEU A 600 18.62 -0.42 43.78
C LEU A 600 18.33 -0.01 45.23
N TYR A 601 17.83 -0.95 46.04
CA TYR A 601 17.60 -0.76 47.47
C TYR A 601 18.91 -0.83 48.25
N ASP A 602 19.69 -1.90 48.06
CA ASP A 602 20.92 -2.16 48.81
C ASP A 602 22.09 -1.28 48.36
N GLN A 603 22.23 -1.06 47.04
CA GLN A 603 23.33 -0.33 46.43
C GLN A 603 22.85 0.58 45.28
N PRO A 604 22.29 1.77 45.58
CA PRO A 604 21.57 2.59 44.61
C PRO A 604 22.33 2.88 43.30
N TRP A 605 23.65 3.08 43.36
CA TRP A 605 24.47 3.33 42.16
C TRP A 605 24.59 2.09 41.27
N LEU A 606 24.75 0.90 41.86
CA LEU A 606 24.85 -0.35 41.14
C LEU A 606 23.49 -0.75 40.57
N GLY A 607 22.41 -0.54 41.33
CA GLY A 607 21.05 -0.69 40.84
C GLY A 607 20.76 0.22 39.64
N ALA A 608 21.11 1.51 39.72
CA ALA A 608 20.94 2.44 38.60
C ALA A 608 21.73 2.00 37.36
N LEU A 609 22.97 1.56 37.53
CA LEU A 609 23.79 1.02 36.43
C LEU A 609 23.16 -0.24 35.82
N ALA A 610 22.66 -1.15 36.66
CA ALA A 610 22.00 -2.37 36.21
C ALA A 610 20.70 -2.08 35.43
N LEU A 611 19.92 -1.08 35.86
CA LEU A 611 18.72 -0.63 35.13
C LEU A 611 19.08 -0.04 33.77
N VAL A 612 20.13 0.79 33.68
CA VAL A 612 20.61 1.33 32.39
C VAL A 612 21.10 0.21 31.48
N ALA A 613 21.83 -0.78 32.02
CA ALA A 613 22.28 -1.94 31.26
C ALA A 613 21.11 -2.80 30.76
N ALA A 614 20.11 -3.05 31.62
CA ALA A 614 18.90 -3.78 31.25
C ALA A 614 18.12 -3.06 30.13
N LEU A 615 17.95 -1.75 30.25
CA LEU A 615 17.30 -0.92 29.23
C LEU A 615 18.07 -0.93 27.91
N ALA A 616 19.40 -0.82 27.94
CA ALA A 616 20.25 -0.89 26.75
C ALA A 616 20.16 -2.27 26.08
N ALA A 617 20.13 -3.35 26.87
CA ALA A 617 19.97 -4.70 26.35
C ALA A 617 18.59 -4.90 25.70
N TYR A 618 17.52 -4.37 26.32
CA TYR A 618 16.17 -4.39 25.75
C TYR A 618 16.08 -3.59 24.45
N ALA A 619 16.66 -2.38 24.41
CA ALA A 619 16.78 -1.58 23.18
C ALA A 619 17.54 -2.36 22.08
N GLY A 620 18.61 -3.05 22.46
CA GLY A 620 19.43 -3.89 21.57
C GLY A 620 18.68 -5.01 20.87
N LEU A 621 17.60 -5.54 21.46
CA LEU A 621 16.74 -6.55 20.83
C LEU A 621 16.22 -6.07 19.47
N GLY A 622 15.73 -4.83 19.39
CA GLY A 622 15.28 -4.23 18.14
C GLY A 622 16.37 -4.16 17.08
N GLY A 623 17.61 -3.87 17.49
CA GLY A 623 18.77 -3.89 16.62
C GLY A 623 19.04 -5.28 16.04
N VAL A 624 19.01 -6.32 16.87
CA VAL A 624 19.21 -7.72 16.46
C VAL A 624 18.11 -8.18 15.49
N ILE A 625 16.85 -7.93 15.83
CA ILE A 625 15.68 -8.26 15.01
C ILE A 625 15.85 -7.71 13.61
N GLN A 626 16.14 -6.41 13.50
CA GLN A 626 16.23 -5.75 12.21
C GLN A 626 17.50 -6.08 11.43
N ALA A 627 18.66 -6.17 12.11
CA ALA A 627 19.94 -6.45 11.45
C ALA A 627 20.03 -7.89 10.95
N ARG A 628 19.43 -8.85 11.66
CA ARG A 628 19.47 -10.28 11.33
C ARG A 628 18.21 -10.79 10.64
N LYS A 629 17.19 -9.92 10.46
CA LYS A 629 15.88 -10.26 9.90
C LYS A 629 15.23 -11.46 10.61
N ILE A 630 15.40 -11.54 11.93
CA ILE A 630 14.81 -12.60 12.75
C ILE A 630 13.41 -12.13 13.18
N PRO A 631 12.37 -12.98 13.15
CA PRO A 631 11.07 -12.62 13.68
C PRO A 631 11.13 -12.14 15.14
N ALA A 632 10.53 -10.98 15.42
CA ALA A 632 10.56 -10.34 16.74
C ALA A 632 10.05 -11.23 17.87
N ILE A 633 9.01 -12.03 17.60
CA ILE A 633 8.43 -12.99 18.56
C ILE A 633 9.49 -13.99 19.06
N VAL A 634 10.38 -14.46 18.17
CA VAL A 634 11.41 -15.45 18.53
C VAL A 634 12.48 -14.81 19.42
N VAL A 635 12.94 -13.60 19.05
CA VAL A 635 13.96 -12.87 19.81
C VAL A 635 13.44 -12.46 21.19
N THR A 636 12.20 -11.95 21.25
CA THR A 636 11.59 -11.48 22.50
C THR A 636 11.23 -12.63 23.44
N LEU A 637 10.78 -13.77 22.91
CA LEU A 637 10.60 -15.00 23.68
C LEU A 637 11.93 -15.57 24.20
N GLY A 638 12.99 -15.56 23.38
CA GLY A 638 14.33 -15.94 23.84
C GLY A 638 14.83 -15.03 24.96
N ALA A 639 14.64 -13.72 24.79
CA ALA A 639 14.99 -12.72 25.79
C ALA A 639 14.19 -12.87 27.09
N SER A 640 12.91 -13.28 27.03
CA SER A 640 12.10 -13.49 28.24
C SER A 640 12.71 -14.56 29.15
N PHE A 641 13.25 -15.65 28.60
CA PHE A 641 13.96 -16.66 29.39
C PHE A 641 15.22 -16.11 30.05
N ILE A 642 15.95 -15.23 29.36
CA ILE A 642 17.13 -14.56 29.90
C ILE A 642 16.73 -13.65 31.06
N TRP A 643 15.68 -12.84 30.90
CA TRP A 643 15.19 -11.92 31.94
C TRP A 643 14.74 -12.67 33.20
N VAL A 644 13.94 -13.73 33.02
CA VAL A 644 13.48 -14.58 34.12
C VAL A 644 14.66 -15.27 34.81
N GLY A 645 15.61 -15.82 34.04
CA GLY A 645 16.80 -16.48 34.58
C GLY A 645 17.70 -15.54 35.39
N LEU A 646 17.94 -14.33 34.89
CA LEU A 646 18.67 -13.28 35.64
C LEU A 646 17.92 -12.88 36.91
N GLY A 647 16.59 -12.75 36.84
CA GLY A 647 15.76 -12.45 38.00
C GLY A 647 15.88 -13.52 39.09
N TYR A 648 15.77 -14.80 38.73
CA TYR A 648 15.95 -15.91 39.69
C TYR A 648 17.37 -15.98 40.27
N ALA A 649 18.39 -15.61 39.48
CA ALA A 649 19.78 -15.59 39.96
C ALA A 649 20.01 -14.51 41.03
N LEU A 650 19.32 -13.37 40.91
CA LEU A 650 19.37 -12.28 41.90
C LEU A 650 18.45 -12.55 43.09
N GLN A 651 17.27 -13.11 42.84
CA GLN A 651 16.22 -13.31 43.82
C GLN A 651 15.43 -14.60 43.54
N PRO A 652 15.79 -15.73 44.19
CA PRO A 652 15.13 -17.02 43.96
C PRO A 652 13.70 -17.10 44.50
N THR A 653 13.38 -16.33 45.55
CA THR A 653 12.08 -16.34 46.23
C THR A 653 11.53 -14.91 46.35
N PRO A 654 10.19 -14.72 46.35
CA PRO A 654 9.60 -13.40 46.57
C PRO A 654 10.12 -12.73 47.86
N GLY A 655 10.36 -11.43 47.81
CA GLY A 655 11.06 -10.69 48.87
C GLY A 655 11.64 -9.35 48.40
N GLY A 656 12.67 -8.85 49.08
CA GLY A 656 13.25 -7.52 48.81
C GLY A 656 12.43 -6.39 49.43
N ALA A 657 12.87 -5.14 49.22
CA ALA A 657 12.21 -3.96 49.76
C ALA A 657 12.19 -2.82 48.75
N SER A 658 11.12 -2.04 48.72
CA SER A 658 11.04 -0.84 47.88
C SER A 658 11.86 0.32 48.46
N PRO A 659 12.70 1.01 47.65
CA PRO A 659 13.34 2.25 48.07
C PRO A 659 12.31 3.30 48.52
N GLU A 660 12.60 4.03 49.60
CA GLU A 660 11.66 5.01 50.17
C GLU A 660 11.25 6.09 49.16
N TRP A 661 12.21 6.61 48.39
CA TRP A 661 11.94 7.61 47.35
C TRP A 661 10.99 7.07 46.27
N LEU A 662 11.08 5.77 45.97
CA LEU A 662 10.24 5.14 44.96
C LEU A 662 8.82 5.00 45.49
N SER A 663 8.65 4.48 46.71
CA SER A 663 7.33 4.38 47.35
C SER A 663 6.67 5.76 47.55
N ALA A 664 7.45 6.80 47.85
CA ALA A 664 6.95 8.16 47.98
C ALA A 664 6.35 8.73 46.68
N LEU A 665 6.81 8.29 45.50
CA LEU A 665 6.26 8.72 44.20
C LEU A 665 4.83 8.21 43.94
N PHE A 666 4.39 7.16 44.64
CA PHE A 666 3.06 6.56 44.48
C PHE A 666 2.14 6.80 45.67
N ASN A 667 2.69 7.20 46.82
CA ASN A 667 1.96 7.37 48.08
C ASN A 667 1.80 8.84 48.50
N TRP A 668 1.18 9.63 47.64
CA TRP A 668 0.78 11.02 47.91
C TRP A 668 -0.71 11.19 47.62
N SER A 669 -1.35 12.27 48.09
CA SER A 669 -2.76 12.58 47.76
C SER A 669 -2.96 14.07 47.51
N LEU A 670 -3.75 14.41 46.48
CA LEU A 670 -4.10 15.80 46.12
C LEU A 670 -5.53 16.19 46.55
N GLY A 671 -6.12 15.46 47.49
CA GLY A 671 -7.41 15.77 48.14
C GLY A 671 -8.67 15.61 47.28
N MET A 672 -8.65 16.03 46.00
CA MET A 672 -9.83 16.05 45.13
C MET A 672 -9.83 14.99 44.02
N VAL A 673 -8.69 14.37 43.71
CA VAL A 673 -8.55 13.38 42.62
C VAL A 673 -7.72 12.19 43.11
N PRO A 674 -8.13 10.94 42.84
CA PRO A 674 -7.34 9.75 43.17
C PRO A 674 -5.96 9.79 42.51
N THR A 675 -4.93 9.38 43.24
CA THR A 675 -3.53 9.41 42.76
C THR A 675 -3.31 8.49 41.56
N SER A 676 -3.98 7.33 41.55
CA SER A 676 -3.99 6.38 40.43
C SER A 676 -4.47 7.02 39.12
N VAL A 677 -5.54 7.83 39.18
CA VAL A 677 -6.10 8.53 38.01
C VAL A 677 -5.10 9.53 37.46
N ILE A 678 -4.40 10.27 38.32
CA ILE A 678 -3.39 11.25 37.90
C ILE A 678 -2.21 10.56 37.23
N LEU A 679 -1.71 9.47 37.81
CA LEU A 679 -0.60 8.69 37.24
C LEU A 679 -0.99 8.08 35.88
N ILE A 680 -2.17 7.48 35.75
CA ILE A 680 -2.67 6.95 34.48
C ILE A 680 -2.83 8.07 33.44
N ALA A 681 -3.36 9.23 33.84
CA ALA A 681 -3.50 10.39 32.96
C ALA A 681 -2.13 10.95 32.53
N ALA A 682 -1.13 10.94 33.42
CA ALA A 682 0.24 11.34 33.08
C ALA A 682 0.86 10.39 32.05
N VAL A 683 0.69 9.07 32.21
CA VAL A 683 1.12 8.08 31.19
C VAL A 683 0.41 8.36 29.86
N ALA A 684 -0.92 8.58 29.88
CA ALA A 684 -1.68 8.89 28.68
C ALA A 684 -1.19 10.16 27.97
N LEU A 685 -0.87 11.21 28.74
CA LEU A 685 -0.32 12.45 28.22
C LEU A 685 1.06 12.23 27.60
N ILE A 686 1.96 11.50 28.27
CA ILE A 686 3.30 11.22 27.75
C ILE A 686 3.22 10.44 26.43
N VAL A 687 2.41 9.37 26.38
CA VAL A 687 2.23 8.57 25.17
C VAL A 687 1.61 9.41 24.05
N PHE A 688 0.61 10.25 24.35
CA PHE A 688 0.00 11.15 23.39
C PHE A 688 1.00 12.19 22.84
N VAL A 689 1.85 12.74 23.69
CA VAL A 689 2.90 13.68 23.28
C VAL A 689 3.90 12.98 22.37
N ILE A 690 4.39 11.78 22.72
CA ILE A 690 5.31 11.00 21.89
C ILE A 690 4.70 10.74 20.50
N ASP A 691 3.43 10.36 20.43
CA ASP A 691 2.70 10.12 19.17
C ASP A 691 2.59 11.37 18.27
N ARG A 692 2.49 12.56 18.90
CA ARG A 692 2.38 13.86 18.21
C ARG A 692 3.72 14.45 17.79
N LEU A 693 4.82 14.04 18.43
CA LEU A 693 6.16 14.49 18.09
C LEU A 693 6.61 13.95 16.72
N PRO A 694 7.60 14.60 16.06
CA PRO A 694 8.16 14.10 14.80
C PRO A 694 8.61 12.63 14.88
N LEU A 695 9.12 12.22 16.04
CA LEU A 695 9.49 10.84 16.29
C LEU A 695 8.29 9.89 16.18
N GLY A 696 7.16 10.19 16.82
CA GLY A 696 5.95 9.35 16.74
C GLY A 696 5.42 9.17 15.32
N VAL A 697 5.54 10.21 14.50
CA VAL A 697 5.16 10.18 13.07
C VAL A 697 6.05 9.22 12.29
N VAL A 698 7.37 9.26 12.53
CA VAL A 698 8.32 8.31 11.95
C VAL A 698 8.00 6.89 12.40
N LEU A 699 7.67 6.69 13.69
CA LEU A 699 7.32 5.36 14.21
C LEU A 699 6.08 4.79 13.51
N ARG A 700 5.01 5.60 13.40
CA ARG A 700 3.79 5.24 12.67
C ARG A 700 4.05 5.02 11.18
N GLY A 701 4.93 5.80 10.56
CA GLY A 701 5.31 5.64 9.15
C GLY A 701 5.96 4.29 8.86
N PHE A 702 6.94 3.89 9.68
CA PHE A 702 7.59 2.57 9.55
C PHE A 702 6.64 1.40 9.77
N GLY A 703 5.69 1.53 10.69
CA GLY A 703 4.67 0.51 10.91
C GLY A 703 3.65 0.34 9.78
N ASN A 704 3.45 1.35 8.93
CA ASN A 704 2.51 1.27 7.82
C ASN A 704 3.19 0.91 6.49
N ASN A 705 4.30 1.57 6.17
CA ASN A 705 5.00 1.39 4.91
C ASN A 705 6.53 1.47 5.11
N PRO A 706 7.18 0.40 5.62
CA PRO A 706 8.61 0.41 5.89
C PRO A 706 9.45 0.58 4.61
N VAL A 707 8.94 0.14 3.46
CA VAL A 707 9.61 0.30 2.16
C VAL A 707 9.67 1.77 1.76
N ALA A 708 8.57 2.51 1.89
CA ALA A 708 8.55 3.95 1.62
C ALA A 708 9.51 4.73 2.54
N MET A 709 9.58 4.35 3.82
CA MET A 709 10.51 4.96 4.79
C MET A 709 11.98 4.76 4.40
N ILE A 710 12.36 3.54 3.99
CA ILE A 710 13.71 3.22 3.53
C ILE A 710 14.06 4.01 2.26
N ARG A 711 13.12 4.10 1.32
CA ARG A 711 13.30 4.90 0.08
C ARG A 711 13.47 6.38 0.39
N SER A 712 12.80 6.89 1.43
CA SER A 712 12.93 8.26 1.93
C SER A 712 14.21 8.50 2.76
N GLY A 713 15.12 7.52 2.82
CA GLY A 713 16.43 7.64 3.47
C GLY A 713 16.47 7.29 4.96
N TRP A 714 15.37 6.79 5.54
CA TRP A 714 15.35 6.41 6.96
C TRP A 714 15.99 5.04 7.20
N SER A 715 16.78 4.93 8.28
CA SER A 715 17.45 3.68 8.67
C SER A 715 16.53 2.78 9.50
N PRO A 716 16.22 1.54 9.05
CA PRO A 716 15.38 0.61 9.80
C PRO A 716 15.99 0.22 11.16
N THR A 717 17.31 0.04 11.23
CA THR A 717 17.99 -0.41 12.46
C THR A 717 17.93 0.66 13.55
N ARG A 718 18.18 1.93 13.19
CA ARG A 718 18.06 3.05 14.15
C ARG A 718 16.62 3.17 14.66
N TYR A 719 15.65 3.03 13.76
CA TYR A 719 14.24 3.03 14.12
C TYR A 719 13.90 1.90 15.10
N ALA A 720 14.33 0.67 14.83
CA ALA A 720 14.06 -0.47 15.70
C ALA A 720 14.67 -0.27 17.10
N LEU A 721 15.91 0.24 17.19
CA LEU A 721 16.56 0.57 18.46
C LEU A 721 15.76 1.62 19.26
N VAL A 722 15.34 2.72 18.62
CA VAL A 722 14.59 3.80 19.29
C VAL A 722 13.22 3.32 19.75
N ARG A 723 12.52 2.53 18.93
CA ARG A 723 11.22 1.94 19.30
C ARG A 723 11.35 1.03 20.52
N TYR A 724 12.32 0.12 20.53
CA TYR A 724 12.56 -0.76 21.67
C TYR A 724 13.06 0.00 22.90
N LEU A 725 13.80 1.09 22.73
CA LEU A 725 14.18 1.97 23.84
C LEU A 725 12.95 2.62 24.49
N ILE A 726 12.02 3.17 23.69
CA ILE A 726 10.77 3.75 24.21
C ILE A 726 9.94 2.68 24.93
N ALA A 727 9.77 1.51 24.32
CA ALA A 727 9.06 0.40 24.94
C ALA A 727 9.73 -0.05 26.25
N GLY A 728 11.06 -0.16 26.25
CA GLY A 728 11.84 -0.53 27.43
C GLY A 728 11.72 0.49 28.56
N LEU A 729 11.63 1.79 28.26
CA LEU A 729 11.39 2.83 29.28
C LEU A 729 10.03 2.65 29.98
N PHE A 730 8.97 2.37 29.23
CA PHE A 730 7.66 2.09 29.79
C PHE A 730 7.62 0.77 30.56
N ALA A 731 8.27 -0.28 30.04
CA ALA A 731 8.36 -1.57 30.71
C ALA A 731 9.20 -1.49 32.00
N ALA A 732 10.27 -0.69 32.02
CA ALA A 732 11.04 -0.43 33.23
C ALA A 732 10.22 0.37 34.26
N ALA A 733 9.48 1.40 33.83
CA ALA A 733 8.56 2.11 34.70
C ALA A 733 7.48 1.17 35.28
N ALA A 734 7.00 0.19 34.51
CA ALA A 734 6.06 -0.82 35.00
C ALA A 734 6.69 -1.70 36.10
N GLY A 735 7.95 -2.10 35.93
CA GLY A 735 8.70 -2.85 36.94
C GLY A 735 8.90 -2.08 38.24
N LEU A 736 9.28 -0.80 38.14
CA LEU A 736 9.39 0.10 39.30
C LEU A 736 8.03 0.30 40.00
N SER A 737 6.96 0.45 39.23
CA SER A 737 5.57 0.51 39.74
C SER A 737 5.18 -0.76 40.50
N LEU A 738 5.53 -1.95 39.98
CA LEU A 738 5.30 -3.22 40.67
C LEU A 738 5.99 -3.27 42.04
N THR A 739 7.27 -2.87 42.12
CA THR A 739 8.00 -2.82 43.39
C THR A 739 7.39 -1.81 44.36
N ALA A 740 7.01 -0.63 43.87
CA ALA A 740 6.42 0.43 44.69
C ALA A 740 5.07 0.03 45.29
N ILE A 741 4.20 -0.59 44.48
CA ILE A 741 2.84 -1.00 44.87
C ILE A 741 2.87 -2.19 45.83
N ASN A 742 3.69 -3.21 45.52
CA ASN A 742 3.73 -4.43 46.32
C ASN A 742 4.67 -4.32 47.52
N THR A 743 5.48 -3.26 47.61
CA THR A 743 6.55 -3.04 48.60
C THR A 743 7.65 -4.12 48.64
N ALA A 744 7.57 -5.07 47.71
CA ALA A 744 8.46 -6.22 47.51
C ALA A 744 8.44 -6.59 46.01
N SER A 745 9.24 -7.58 45.62
CA SER A 745 9.31 -8.09 44.25
C SER A 745 9.06 -9.60 44.17
N ASP A 746 8.55 -10.02 43.01
CA ASP A 746 8.47 -11.41 42.56
C ASP A 746 8.72 -11.44 41.05
N ILE A 747 9.65 -12.29 40.60
CA ILE A 747 10.02 -12.43 39.18
C ILE A 747 8.86 -12.93 38.30
N ASN A 748 7.84 -13.57 38.89
CA ASN A 748 6.67 -14.06 38.14
C ASN A 748 5.51 -13.06 38.06
N SER A 749 5.56 -11.97 38.83
CA SER A 749 4.44 -11.03 38.98
C SER A 749 4.01 -10.35 37.66
N GLY A 750 4.95 -10.08 36.75
CA GLY A 750 4.69 -9.43 35.45
C GLY A 750 4.37 -10.38 34.30
N ASN A 751 4.46 -11.70 34.47
CA ASN A 751 4.33 -12.65 33.35
C ASN A 751 2.93 -12.62 32.70
N SER A 752 1.88 -12.41 33.50
CA SER A 752 0.51 -12.28 33.01
C SER A 752 0.30 -11.01 32.16
N PHE A 753 1.10 -9.96 32.37
CA PHE A 753 0.95 -8.69 31.66
C PHE A 753 1.36 -8.78 30.20
N THR A 754 2.23 -9.71 29.81
CA THR A 754 2.66 -9.85 28.41
C THR A 754 1.45 -10.08 27.49
N LEU A 755 0.62 -11.10 27.76
CA LEU A 755 -0.54 -11.39 26.92
C LEU A 755 -1.68 -10.39 27.12
N LEU A 756 -1.89 -9.91 28.35
CA LEU A 756 -2.90 -8.90 28.65
C LEU A 756 -2.62 -7.57 27.95
N SER A 757 -1.36 -7.17 27.83
CA SER A 757 -0.98 -5.95 27.12
C SER A 757 -1.26 -6.04 25.62
N VAL A 758 -1.03 -7.20 24.99
CA VAL A 758 -1.42 -7.44 23.59
C VAL A 758 -2.94 -7.30 23.44
N ALA A 759 -3.71 -7.95 24.32
CA ALA A 759 -5.15 -7.84 24.33
C ALA A 759 -5.63 -6.39 24.53
N ALA A 760 -5.01 -5.65 25.45
CA ALA A 760 -5.30 -4.24 25.74
C ALA A 760 -5.04 -3.33 24.54
N VAL A 761 -3.91 -3.50 23.85
CA VAL A 761 -3.54 -2.74 22.65
C VAL A 761 -4.55 -2.96 21.53
N VAL A 762 -4.94 -4.22 21.30
CA VAL A 762 -5.91 -4.61 20.28
C VAL A 762 -7.32 -4.11 20.62
N MET A 763 -7.76 -4.30 21.87
CA MET A 763 -9.02 -3.78 22.39
C MET A 763 -9.08 -2.26 22.31
N GLY A 764 -7.96 -1.60 22.56
CA GLY A 764 -7.80 -0.15 22.50
C GLY A 764 -7.81 0.46 21.09
N GLY A 765 -7.89 -0.37 20.05
CA GLY A 765 -8.07 0.07 18.67
C GLY A 765 -6.80 0.05 17.81
N CYS A 766 -5.65 -0.37 18.34
CA CYS A 766 -4.42 -0.45 17.55
C CYS A 766 -4.50 -1.58 16.50
N SER A 767 -3.71 -1.45 15.44
CA SER A 767 -3.60 -2.46 14.38
C SER A 767 -2.40 -3.37 14.62
N LEU A 768 -2.61 -4.68 14.60
CA LEU A 768 -1.52 -5.67 14.65
C LEU A 768 -0.65 -5.66 13.39
N LEU A 769 -1.18 -5.15 12.28
CA LEU A 769 -0.41 -4.95 11.04
C LEU A 769 0.52 -3.74 11.14
N GLY A 770 0.45 -2.95 12.22
CA GLY A 770 1.28 -1.78 12.47
C GLY A 770 0.73 -0.47 11.91
N GLY A 771 1.43 0.62 12.22
CA GLY A 771 1.18 1.98 11.76
C GLY A 771 0.03 2.71 12.46
N VAL A 772 -0.99 1.99 12.95
CA VAL A 772 -2.13 2.58 13.65
C VAL A 772 -2.02 2.29 15.15
N ILE A 773 -1.71 3.33 15.92
CA ILE A 773 -1.70 3.31 17.38
C ILE A 773 -2.82 4.19 17.95
N SER A 774 -3.30 3.83 19.14
CA SER A 774 -4.38 4.53 19.85
C SER A 774 -3.93 4.75 21.30
N PRO A 775 -3.18 5.84 21.59
CA PRO A 775 -2.65 6.12 22.93
C PRO A 775 -3.69 6.01 24.04
N VAL A 776 -4.81 6.73 23.89
CA VAL A 776 -5.84 6.79 24.91
C VAL A 776 -6.68 5.51 24.93
N GLY A 777 -6.96 4.93 23.75
CA GLY A 777 -7.73 3.70 23.66
C GLY A 777 -6.99 2.49 24.23
N ALA A 778 -5.68 2.35 24.00
CA ALA A 778 -4.86 1.28 24.57
C ALA A 778 -4.84 1.33 26.11
N ILE A 779 -4.70 2.53 26.67
CA ILE A 779 -4.75 2.75 28.12
C ILE A 779 -6.14 2.42 28.68
N ALA A 780 -7.21 2.88 28.03
CA ALA A 780 -8.57 2.52 28.42
C ALA A 780 -8.80 0.99 28.36
N GLY A 781 -8.26 0.32 27.33
CA GLY A 781 -8.29 -1.14 27.21
C GLY A 781 -7.56 -1.85 28.35
N ALA A 782 -6.39 -1.37 28.74
CA ALA A 782 -5.62 -1.91 29.88
C ALA A 782 -6.37 -1.76 31.20
N VAL A 783 -6.92 -0.56 31.46
CA VAL A 783 -7.73 -0.31 32.66
C VAL A 783 -8.97 -1.22 32.66
N THR A 784 -9.66 -1.34 31.52
CA THR A 784 -10.84 -2.21 31.39
C THR A 784 -10.50 -3.67 31.71
N LEU A 785 -9.41 -4.21 31.14
CA LEU A 785 -8.98 -5.59 31.38
C LEU A 785 -8.57 -5.83 32.85
N SER A 786 -7.95 -4.84 33.49
CA SER A 786 -7.62 -4.91 34.91
C SER A 786 -8.89 -4.88 35.79
N LEU A 787 -9.83 -3.99 35.49
CA LEU A 787 -11.08 -3.87 36.23
C LEU A 787 -12.01 -5.07 36.06
N ILE A 788 -11.97 -5.77 34.92
CA ILE A 788 -12.72 -7.03 34.74
C ILE A 788 -12.31 -8.07 35.79
N GLY A 789 -11.00 -8.19 36.10
CA GLY A 789 -10.53 -9.09 37.16
C GLY A 789 -11.06 -8.69 38.53
N ALA A 790 -11.08 -7.39 38.84
CA ALA A 790 -11.64 -6.87 40.09
C ALA A 790 -13.17 -7.09 40.16
N LEU A 791 -13.89 -6.86 39.06
CA LEU A 791 -15.33 -7.08 38.95
C LEU A 791 -15.71 -8.53 39.24
N LEU A 792 -15.00 -9.50 38.64
CA LEU A 792 -15.24 -10.92 38.90
C LEU A 792 -15.06 -11.28 40.37
N GLY A 793 -14.03 -10.72 41.02
CA GLY A 793 -13.84 -10.83 42.45
C GLY A 793 -15.01 -10.27 43.26
N THR A 794 -15.52 -9.08 42.91
CA THR A 794 -16.69 -8.49 43.58
C THR A 794 -17.97 -9.32 43.39
N LEU A 795 -18.09 -10.03 42.28
CA LEU A 795 -19.20 -10.95 41.99
C LEU A 795 -19.01 -12.35 42.61
N SER A 796 -17.97 -12.54 43.43
CA SER A 796 -17.62 -13.83 44.06
C SER A 796 -17.39 -14.96 43.05
N VAL A 797 -16.93 -14.62 41.84
CA VAL A 797 -16.47 -15.59 40.84
C VAL A 797 -15.05 -16.01 41.18
N SER A 798 -14.72 -17.30 41.08
CA SER A 798 -13.34 -17.78 41.30
C SER A 798 -12.38 -17.04 40.37
N SER A 799 -11.23 -16.63 40.91
CA SER A 799 -10.13 -16.03 40.15
C SER A 799 -9.62 -16.94 39.03
N ASP A 800 -9.87 -18.24 39.10
CA ASP A 800 -9.51 -19.22 38.07
C ASP A 800 -10.19 -18.92 36.72
N PHE A 801 -11.37 -18.27 36.75
CA PHE A 801 -12.11 -17.90 35.54
C PHE A 801 -11.66 -16.58 34.93
N ASN A 802 -10.79 -15.80 35.60
CA ASN A 802 -10.36 -14.48 35.11
C ASN A 802 -9.80 -14.54 33.69
N ALA A 803 -8.91 -15.51 33.42
CA ALA A 803 -8.30 -15.69 32.11
C ALA A 803 -9.34 -16.09 31.04
N ALA A 804 -10.28 -16.98 31.38
CA ALA A 804 -11.33 -17.42 30.48
C ALA A 804 -12.29 -16.27 30.12
N THR A 805 -12.70 -15.48 31.10
CA THR A 805 -13.58 -14.32 30.88
C THR A 805 -12.90 -13.24 30.06
N GLN A 806 -11.63 -12.92 30.36
CA GLN A 806 -10.85 -11.96 29.56
C GLN A 806 -10.70 -12.43 28.10
N GLY A 807 -10.44 -13.72 27.87
CA GLY A 807 -10.38 -14.31 26.54
C GLY A 807 -11.70 -14.23 25.78
N LEU A 808 -12.82 -14.57 26.42
CA LEU A 808 -14.16 -14.47 25.82
C LEU A 808 -14.52 -13.04 25.43
N ILE A 809 -14.25 -12.06 26.31
CA ILE A 809 -14.50 -10.64 26.06
C ILE A 809 -13.66 -10.14 24.87
N LEU A 810 -12.39 -10.54 24.80
CA LEU A 810 -11.52 -10.18 23.68
C LEU A 810 -12.07 -10.73 22.35
N ILE A 811 -12.47 -12.01 22.31
CA ILE A 811 -13.04 -12.63 21.12
C ILE A 811 -14.34 -11.93 20.71
N ALA A 812 -15.23 -11.65 21.66
CA ALA A 812 -16.50 -10.97 21.40
C ALA A 812 -16.29 -9.56 20.81
N LEU A 813 -15.38 -8.78 21.38
CA LEU A 813 -15.06 -7.42 20.90
C LEU A 813 -14.41 -7.45 19.52
N LEU A 814 -13.49 -8.38 19.27
CA LEU A 814 -12.88 -8.57 17.95
C LEU A 814 -13.90 -8.94 16.89
N THR A 815 -14.83 -9.85 17.22
CA THR A 815 -15.91 -10.27 16.32
C THR A 815 -16.87 -9.11 16.02
N LEU A 816 -17.22 -8.30 17.03
CA LEU A 816 -18.05 -7.12 16.82
C LEU A 816 -17.36 -6.09 15.91
N ARG A 817 -16.04 -5.92 16.07
CA ARG A 817 -15.23 -5.01 15.25
C ARG A 817 -15.14 -5.48 13.80
N SER A 818 -14.96 -6.78 13.54
CA SER A 818 -14.89 -7.32 12.17
C SER A 818 -16.21 -7.09 11.41
N LEU A 819 -17.36 -7.33 12.07
CA LEU A 819 -18.69 -7.11 11.49
C LEU A 819 -18.93 -5.63 11.08
N THR A 820 -18.27 -4.68 11.74
CA THR A 820 -18.35 -3.25 11.37
C THR A 820 -17.36 -2.84 10.27
N ALA A 821 -16.30 -3.61 10.04
CA ALA A 821 -15.26 -3.33 9.05
C ALA A 821 -15.66 -3.81 7.63
N ASP A 822 -16.44 -4.89 7.51
CA ASP A 822 -16.85 -5.49 6.22
C ASP A 822 -17.64 -4.54 5.30
N ARG A 823 -18.20 -3.43 5.83
CA ARG A 823 -18.85 -2.40 5.01
C ARG A 823 -17.88 -1.46 4.25
N ARG A 824 -16.56 -1.59 4.46
CA ARG A 824 -15.55 -0.67 3.90
C ARG A 824 -14.66 -1.28 2.81
N SER A 825 -14.68 -2.58 2.59
CA SER A 825 -13.87 -3.23 1.54
C SER A 825 -14.60 -3.36 0.20
N GLU A 826 -15.85 -2.90 0.11
CA GLU A 826 -16.67 -2.92 -1.11
C GLU A 826 -16.74 -1.56 -1.85
N GLN A 827 -15.92 -0.58 -1.46
CA GLN A 827 -15.74 0.71 -2.16
C GLN A 827 -14.25 0.97 -2.33
#